data_AF-A0A7S1HRQ9-F1
#
_entry.id   AF-A0A7S1HRQ9-F1
#
_cell.length_a   1.000
_cell.length_b   1.000
_cell.length_c   1.000
_cell.angle_alpha   90.00
_cell.angle_beta   90.00
_cell.angle_gamma   90.00
#
_symmetry.space_group_name_H-M   'P 1'
#
loop_
_entity.id
_entity.type
_entity.pdbx_description
1 polymer ?
#
loop_
_entity_poly.entity_id
_entity_poly.type
_entity_poly.pdbx_seq_one_letter_code
_entity_poly.pdbx_strand_id
1 'polypeptide(L)'
;FECFFFRVYLAMSSPVSSPTPKKGEVDAQLEAARKQKVHNIQLKTVCLENEEYIQELHVTEHNQNQKAKLDLAHTKALQLLQAVESQTDWDLVANYTTDELLTSVGAELNAHQLASPIDQPRFYDLISIRKTLEELKKHPNIHQLYSFKDTMVKGCKTLDRLEQAARKSQMDATHVSTIPMEALKQLESMLECKGIHSSLAENDEHIRRLTKMIERANEVQNIALGDGEMSVAEEQYYTKIQAMEQLVDILDTKSQLIEHTRKVMSAYGDVDIIRQKTAQLADTQKTAKQRLKQQCTSDLEKIKRAMVLAETKDEESIKHHAKIMDGSYIQKNLDEQDDCWAKIQDLECQLQRLGTQRFELMKTQLEEIDREAMRKVEYARFVEVCVEHQHRLELTVFNCDVALDAIQALNDLSGNIVHDMLCRHRSLETEFGGQKLEVWKEMLEAFRQLYITLGQLKYKKHRKLIDVDDEIRTAHIQMEFCVETFDAQAKAFSEKKKELYHIRSSLEAELEILTEKMSAVLARLLPVEEALQQQGVDFLHPIQELEETNVHRMAKLIDYKESLENMEETLIREERLAIRRDYAAHTRSPARGTSPSTPLPQVLQFNTPLNPQPAAIAYAAATPPPHSPAPPISPAPPVSPHSGTPRKATSPSVGISAARRPTPGTPGSGLLPKVVTV
;
A
#
# COMPACT_ATOMS: atom_id res chain seq x y z
N PHE A 1 -37.89 -34.90 0.65
CA PHE A 1 -36.85 -33.93 0.28
C PHE A 1 -37.42 -32.70 -0.44
N GLU A 2 -38.32 -32.82 -1.43
CA GLU A 2 -38.91 -31.63 -2.11
C GLU A 2 -39.96 -30.84 -1.29
N CYS A 3 -40.69 -31.47 -0.36
CA CYS A 3 -41.66 -30.73 0.47
C CYS A 3 -41.03 -29.87 1.58
N PHE A 4 -39.78 -30.14 1.97
CA PHE A 4 -39.08 -29.36 3.01
C PHE A 4 -38.55 -28.03 2.45
N PHE A 5 -38.09 -28.03 1.20
CA PHE A 5 -37.63 -26.82 0.51
C PHE A 5 -38.77 -25.82 0.21
N PHE A 6 -39.98 -26.30 -0.05
CA PHE A 6 -41.12 -25.43 -0.37
C PHE A 6 -41.62 -24.62 0.84
N ARG A 7 -41.53 -25.18 2.06
CA ARG A 7 -41.86 -24.46 3.31
C ARG A 7 -40.82 -23.43 3.71
N VAL A 8 -39.53 -23.72 3.48
CA VAL A 8 -38.43 -22.78 3.74
C VAL A 8 -38.47 -21.60 2.76
N TYR A 9 -38.80 -21.82 1.48
CA TYR A 9 -38.87 -20.76 0.47
C TYR A 9 -40.05 -19.78 0.70
N LEU A 10 -41.20 -20.27 1.21
CA LEU A 10 -42.34 -19.43 1.57
C LEU A 10 -42.08 -18.58 2.82
N ALA A 11 -41.26 -19.07 3.78
CA ALA A 11 -40.84 -18.28 4.94
C ALA A 11 -39.83 -17.18 4.58
N MET A 12 -39.00 -17.39 3.54
CA MET A 12 -38.01 -16.42 3.06
C MET A 12 -38.58 -15.27 2.20
N SER A 13 -39.88 -15.28 1.87
CA SER A 13 -40.50 -14.29 0.97
C SER A 13 -41.43 -13.30 1.68
N SER A 14 -41.57 -13.38 3.00
CA SER A 14 -42.40 -12.45 3.77
C SER A 14 -41.50 -11.46 4.51
N PRO A 15 -41.67 -10.12 4.35
CA PRO A 15 -41.05 -9.18 5.25
C PRO A 15 -41.64 -9.42 6.64
N VAL A 16 -40.84 -9.97 7.56
CA VAL A 16 -41.21 -10.03 8.98
C VAL A 16 -41.12 -8.60 9.53
N SER A 17 -42.11 -7.77 9.18
CA SER A 17 -42.60 -6.78 10.11
C SER A 17 -43.50 -7.54 11.08
N SER A 18 -42.92 -8.19 12.09
CA SER A 18 -43.68 -8.46 13.30
C SER A 18 -43.84 -7.11 14.00
N PRO A 19 -45.04 -6.52 14.07
CA PRO A 19 -45.24 -5.48 15.07
C PRO A 19 -45.02 -6.17 16.41
N THR A 20 -44.16 -5.59 17.26
CA THR A 20 -44.14 -5.94 18.69
C THR A 20 -45.59 -6.07 19.16
N PRO A 21 -46.04 -7.24 19.65
CA PRO A 21 -47.44 -7.43 19.97
C PRO A 21 -47.83 -6.34 20.98
N LYS A 22 -48.87 -5.58 20.66
CA LYS A 22 -49.36 -4.53 21.56
C LYS A 22 -49.72 -5.23 22.87
N LYS A 23 -49.41 -4.62 24.01
CA LYS A 23 -49.59 -5.19 25.36
C LYS A 23 -50.94 -5.94 25.57
N GLY A 24 -52.00 -5.50 24.89
CA GLY A 24 -53.32 -6.16 24.89
C GLY A 24 -53.46 -7.48 24.10
N GLU A 25 -52.62 -7.79 23.11
CA GLU A 25 -52.61 -9.10 22.41
C GLU A 25 -51.97 -10.19 23.28
N VAL A 26 -50.93 -9.85 24.04
CA VAL A 26 -50.29 -10.76 25.00
C VAL A 26 -51.25 -11.08 26.14
N ASP A 27 -52.00 -10.08 26.63
CA ASP A 27 -53.02 -10.28 27.67
C ASP A 27 -54.18 -11.17 27.17
N ALA A 28 -54.61 -11.00 25.90
CA ALA A 28 -55.65 -11.84 25.29
C ALA A 28 -55.21 -13.30 25.07
N GLN A 29 -53.96 -13.53 24.66
CA GLN A 29 -53.39 -14.87 24.53
C GLN A 29 -53.22 -15.55 25.89
N LEU A 30 -52.77 -14.80 26.91
CA LEU A 30 -52.66 -15.30 28.28
C LEU A 30 -54.02 -15.70 28.87
N GLU A 31 -55.07 -14.93 28.54
CA GLU A 31 -56.43 -15.23 28.99
C GLU A 31 -57.06 -16.42 28.25
N ALA A 32 -56.74 -16.62 26.97
CA ALA A 32 -57.12 -17.80 26.21
C ALA A 32 -56.43 -19.07 26.75
N ALA A 33 -55.12 -19.02 27.02
CA ALA A 33 -54.36 -20.12 27.62
C ALA A 33 -54.88 -20.50 29.02
N ARG A 34 -55.29 -19.51 29.82
CA ARG A 34 -55.94 -19.75 31.12
C ARG A 34 -57.30 -20.44 30.97
N LYS A 35 -58.13 -20.03 30.00
CA LYS A 35 -59.43 -20.67 29.71
C LYS A 35 -59.25 -22.11 29.23
N GLN A 36 -58.25 -22.36 28.38
CA GLN A 36 -57.90 -23.71 27.92
C GLN A 36 -57.41 -24.59 29.07
N LYS A 37 -56.57 -24.05 29.97
CA LYS A 37 -56.12 -24.76 31.17
C LYS A 37 -57.29 -25.13 32.10
N VAL A 38 -58.23 -24.22 32.32
CA VAL A 38 -59.44 -24.49 33.11
C VAL A 38 -60.30 -25.56 32.43
N HIS A 39 -60.46 -25.50 31.11
CA HIS A 39 -61.19 -26.51 30.33
C HIS A 39 -60.54 -27.90 30.45
N ASN A 40 -59.21 -28.00 30.32
CA ASN A 40 -58.48 -29.26 30.47
C ASN A 40 -58.63 -29.83 31.90
N ILE A 41 -58.59 -28.97 32.93
CA ILE A 41 -58.83 -29.38 34.33
C ILE A 41 -60.26 -29.87 34.50
N GLN A 42 -61.26 -29.15 34.00
CA GLN A 42 -62.67 -29.56 34.07
C GLN A 42 -62.90 -30.89 33.37
N LEU A 43 -62.30 -31.11 32.20
CA LEU A 43 -62.42 -32.38 31.47
C LEU A 43 -61.79 -33.53 32.25
N LYS A 44 -60.63 -33.32 32.90
CA LYS A 44 -60.04 -34.28 33.84
C LYS A 44 -60.95 -34.57 35.04
N THR A 45 -61.53 -33.53 35.64
CA THR A 45 -62.45 -33.67 36.79
C THR A 45 -63.67 -34.50 36.41
N VAL A 46 -64.29 -34.24 35.25
CA VAL A 46 -65.46 -35.00 34.77
C VAL A 46 -65.11 -36.47 34.45
N CYS A 47 -63.89 -36.75 33.98
CA CYS A 47 -63.42 -38.13 33.84
C CYS A 47 -63.37 -38.84 35.20
N LEU A 48 -62.80 -38.19 36.22
CA LEU A 48 -62.67 -38.74 37.57
C LEU A 48 -64.03 -38.92 38.25
N GLU A 49 -64.92 -37.93 38.16
CA GLU A 49 -66.28 -38.01 38.70
C GLU A 49 -67.11 -39.14 38.07
N ASN A 50 -66.95 -39.40 36.77
CA ASN A 50 -67.63 -40.51 36.11
C ASN A 50 -67.11 -41.87 36.59
N GLU A 51 -65.82 -41.97 36.92
CA GLU A 51 -65.24 -43.18 37.51
C GLU A 51 -65.66 -43.39 38.97
N GLU A 52 -65.78 -42.32 39.75
CA GLU A 52 -66.38 -42.38 41.09
C GLU A 52 -67.83 -42.87 41.03
N TYR A 53 -68.62 -42.36 40.07
CA TYR A 53 -69.99 -42.82 39.85
C TYR A 53 -70.07 -44.31 39.46
N ILE A 54 -69.14 -44.80 38.63
CA ILE A 54 -69.03 -46.22 38.30
C ILE A 54 -68.71 -47.04 39.57
N GLN A 55 -67.79 -46.57 40.41
CA GLN A 55 -67.46 -47.23 41.67
C GLN A 55 -68.66 -47.32 42.61
N GLU A 56 -69.44 -46.24 42.75
CA GLU A 56 -70.66 -46.21 43.58
C GLU A 56 -71.74 -47.19 43.07
N LEU A 57 -71.92 -47.27 41.74
CA LEU A 57 -72.85 -48.22 41.12
C LEU A 57 -72.46 -49.68 41.35
N HIS A 58 -71.21 -49.99 41.68
CA HIS A 58 -70.79 -51.36 42.03
C HIS A 58 -71.12 -51.78 43.47
N VAL A 59 -71.55 -50.85 44.34
CA VAL A 59 -71.79 -51.12 45.78
C VAL A 59 -73.29 -51.37 46.10
N THR A 60 -74.20 -51.19 45.14
CA THR A 60 -75.66 -51.28 45.37
C THR A 60 -76.29 -52.62 44.94
N GLU A 61 -77.46 -52.97 45.49
CA GLU A 61 -78.14 -54.27 45.29
C GLU A 61 -78.50 -54.56 43.82
N HIS A 62 -77.96 -55.68 43.31
CA HIS A 62 -77.90 -55.95 41.89
C HIS A 62 -79.27 -56.18 41.23
N ASN A 63 -79.60 -55.36 40.23
CA ASN A 63 -80.73 -55.57 39.33
C ASN A 63 -80.40 -55.24 37.87
N GLN A 64 -81.28 -55.65 36.94
CA GLN A 64 -81.11 -55.41 35.49
C GLN A 64 -80.99 -53.92 35.13
N ASN A 65 -81.60 -53.04 35.93
CA ASN A 65 -81.58 -51.59 35.72
C ASN A 65 -80.22 -50.97 36.11
N GLN A 66 -79.53 -51.54 37.10
CA GLN A 66 -78.20 -51.14 37.53
C GLN A 66 -77.12 -51.60 36.55
N LYS A 67 -77.28 -52.80 35.98
CA LYS A 67 -76.42 -53.27 34.89
C LYS A 67 -76.46 -52.32 33.69
N ALA A 68 -77.66 -51.90 33.27
CA ALA A 68 -77.81 -50.93 32.19
C ALA A 68 -77.17 -49.55 32.51
N LYS A 69 -77.21 -49.11 33.78
CA LYS A 69 -76.55 -47.86 34.21
C LYS A 69 -75.02 -47.97 34.20
N LEU A 70 -74.47 -49.13 34.57
CA LEU A 70 -73.03 -49.41 34.52
C LEU A 70 -72.50 -49.45 33.08
N ASP A 71 -73.20 -50.14 32.18
CA ASP A 71 -72.83 -50.22 30.77
C ASP A 71 -72.80 -48.81 30.12
N LEU A 72 -73.78 -47.96 30.47
CA LEU A 72 -73.83 -46.58 30.01
C LEU A 72 -72.67 -45.74 30.59
N ALA A 73 -72.35 -45.90 31.87
CA ALA A 73 -71.28 -45.16 32.52
C ALA A 73 -69.89 -45.54 31.99
N HIS A 74 -69.64 -46.82 31.69
CA HIS A 74 -68.41 -47.28 31.03
C HIS A 74 -68.28 -46.75 29.59
N THR A 75 -69.38 -46.75 28.83
CA THR A 75 -69.40 -46.16 27.49
C THR A 75 -69.07 -44.66 27.56
N LYS A 76 -69.59 -43.96 28.56
CA LYS A 76 -69.29 -42.55 28.82
C LYS A 76 -67.83 -42.33 29.23
N ALA A 77 -67.22 -43.23 30.01
CA ALA A 77 -65.80 -43.14 30.39
C ALA A 77 -64.88 -43.23 29.16
N LEU A 78 -65.16 -44.16 28.24
CA LEU A 78 -64.42 -44.29 26.98
C LEU A 78 -64.53 -43.04 26.10
N GLN A 79 -65.72 -42.45 26.03
CA GLN A 79 -65.95 -41.20 25.29
C GLN A 79 -65.22 -40.00 25.93
N LEU A 80 -65.21 -39.92 27.26
CA LEU A 80 -64.50 -38.87 28.00
C LEU A 80 -62.97 -38.99 27.85
N LEU A 81 -62.44 -40.22 27.86
CA LEU A 81 -61.03 -40.49 27.60
C LEU A 81 -60.63 -40.04 26.18
N GLN A 82 -61.44 -40.41 25.18
CA GLN A 82 -61.21 -40.00 23.80
C GLN A 82 -61.33 -38.46 23.63
N ALA A 83 -62.19 -37.81 24.41
CA ALA A 83 -62.29 -36.35 24.44
C ALA A 83 -61.03 -35.70 25.04
N VAL A 84 -60.44 -36.28 26.10
CA VAL A 84 -59.16 -35.81 26.64
C VAL A 84 -58.06 -35.93 25.59
N GLU A 85 -57.98 -37.06 24.88
CA GLU A 85 -56.94 -37.27 23.85
C GLU A 85 -57.06 -36.34 22.64
N SER A 86 -58.28 -35.86 22.31
CA SER A 86 -58.55 -35.10 21.09
C SER A 86 -58.86 -33.62 21.29
N GLN A 87 -59.26 -33.19 22.49
CA GLN A 87 -59.76 -31.83 22.77
C GLN A 87 -58.88 -31.01 23.73
N THR A 88 -57.88 -31.60 24.39
CA THR A 88 -56.96 -30.85 25.24
C THR A 88 -55.77 -30.33 24.45
N ASP A 89 -55.64 -29.01 24.36
CA ASP A 89 -54.40 -28.34 23.95
C ASP A 89 -53.58 -28.00 25.19
N TRP A 90 -52.35 -28.50 25.26
CA TRP A 90 -51.47 -28.34 26.42
C TRP A 90 -50.55 -27.14 26.21
N ASP A 91 -51.05 -25.93 26.48
CA ASP A 91 -50.23 -24.72 26.51
C ASP A 91 -49.23 -24.78 27.69
N LEU A 92 -48.13 -25.49 27.47
CA LEU A 92 -47.04 -25.64 28.42
C LEU A 92 -45.94 -24.63 28.11
N VAL A 93 -45.26 -24.13 29.15
CA VAL A 93 -44.15 -23.18 29.02
C VAL A 93 -42.84 -23.96 29.15
N ALA A 94 -41.94 -23.81 28.18
CA ALA A 94 -40.63 -24.46 28.21
C ALA A 94 -39.79 -24.01 29.42
N ASN A 95 -39.08 -24.95 30.05
CA ASN A 95 -38.38 -24.72 31.32
C ASN A 95 -37.00 -24.02 31.21
N TYR A 96 -36.51 -23.74 29.99
CA TYR A 96 -35.14 -23.26 29.76
C TYR A 96 -35.09 -21.97 28.96
N THR A 97 -34.13 -21.10 29.30
CA THR A 97 -33.77 -19.90 28.52
C THR A 97 -32.72 -20.19 27.45
N THR A 98 -32.58 -19.30 26.45
CA THR A 98 -31.66 -19.47 25.32
C THR A 98 -30.20 -19.68 25.75
N ASP A 99 -29.72 -18.93 26.74
CA ASP A 99 -28.32 -19.02 27.20
C ASP A 99 -28.04 -20.30 28.02
N GLU A 100 -29.01 -20.75 28.83
CA GLU A 100 -28.92 -22.01 29.57
C GLU A 100 -28.84 -23.21 28.61
N LEU A 101 -29.57 -23.12 27.50
CA LEU A 101 -29.66 -24.17 26.49
C LEU A 101 -28.37 -24.22 25.63
N LEU A 102 -27.79 -23.07 25.26
CA LEU A 102 -26.48 -23.00 24.60
C LEU A 102 -25.34 -23.55 25.47
N THR A 103 -25.38 -23.27 26.77
CA THR A 103 -24.44 -23.81 27.75
C THR A 103 -24.57 -25.33 27.86
N SER A 104 -25.80 -25.86 27.87
CA SER A 104 -26.05 -27.31 27.94
C SER A 104 -25.53 -28.09 26.73
N VAL A 105 -25.45 -27.44 25.57
CA VAL A 105 -24.93 -28.02 24.31
C VAL A 105 -23.40 -27.86 24.20
N GLY A 106 -22.77 -27.09 25.10
CA GLY A 106 -21.32 -26.88 25.13
C GLY A 106 -20.81 -25.89 24.07
N ALA A 107 -21.66 -24.95 23.63
CA ALA A 107 -21.25 -23.84 22.78
C ALA A 107 -20.32 -22.88 23.56
N GLU A 108 -19.26 -22.41 22.91
CA GLU A 108 -18.29 -21.49 23.51
C GLU A 108 -18.70 -20.02 23.33
N LEU A 109 -19.43 -19.72 22.26
CA LEU A 109 -19.89 -18.36 21.93
C LEU A 109 -21.35 -18.14 22.32
N ASN A 110 -21.59 -17.05 23.03
CA ASN A 110 -22.94 -16.63 23.41
C ASN A 110 -23.60 -15.80 22.30
N ALA A 111 -24.94 -15.71 22.32
CA ALA A 111 -25.74 -15.05 21.29
C ALA A 111 -25.41 -13.56 21.05
N HIS A 112 -24.80 -12.87 22.04
CA HIS A 112 -24.41 -11.46 21.99
C HIS A 112 -23.03 -11.22 21.38
N GLN A 113 -22.21 -12.27 21.21
CA GLN A 113 -20.88 -12.20 20.58
C GLN A 113 -20.95 -12.47 19.06
N LEU A 114 -22.12 -12.84 18.55
CA LEU A 114 -22.38 -13.17 17.15
C LEU A 114 -23.11 -12.02 16.46
N ALA A 115 -23.03 -11.97 15.13
CA ALA A 115 -23.73 -10.98 14.33
C ALA A 115 -25.26 -11.12 14.51
N SER A 116 -25.95 -10.01 14.74
CA SER A 116 -27.40 -9.98 14.79
C SER A 116 -27.96 -9.79 13.37
N PRO A 117 -28.99 -10.55 12.96
CA PRO A 117 -29.65 -10.36 11.66
C PRO A 117 -30.21 -8.94 11.44
N ILE A 118 -30.33 -8.14 12.51
CA ILE A 118 -30.83 -6.76 12.49
C ILE A 118 -29.70 -5.74 12.25
N ASP A 119 -28.43 -6.15 12.40
CA ASP A 119 -27.28 -5.25 12.26
C ASP A 119 -27.15 -4.74 10.82
N GLN A 120 -26.97 -3.42 10.69
CA GLN A 120 -26.71 -2.79 9.39
C GLN A 120 -25.22 -2.89 9.02
N PRO A 121 -24.89 -3.19 7.76
CA PRO A 121 -23.50 -3.24 7.30
C PRO A 121 -22.83 -1.86 7.40
N ARG A 122 -21.62 -1.80 7.97
CA ARG A 122 -20.83 -0.58 8.14
C ARG A 122 -19.62 -0.63 7.20
N PHE A 123 -19.73 0.02 6.05
CA PHE A 123 -18.70 -0.01 5.00
C PHE A 123 -18.37 1.35 4.38
N TYR A 124 -18.89 2.45 4.94
CA TYR A 124 -18.67 3.81 4.43
C TYR A 124 -17.18 4.20 4.39
N ASP A 125 -16.36 3.64 5.28
CA ASP A 125 -14.92 3.89 5.27
C ASP A 125 -14.22 3.31 4.03
N LEU A 126 -14.71 2.19 3.46
CA LEU A 126 -14.21 1.68 2.17
C LEU A 126 -14.54 2.64 1.02
N ILE A 127 -15.72 3.28 1.08
CA ILE A 127 -16.12 4.31 0.11
C ILE A 127 -15.22 5.54 0.25
N SER A 128 -14.90 5.93 1.48
CA SER A 128 -13.98 7.03 1.77
C SER A 128 -12.60 6.79 1.15
N ILE A 129 -12.02 5.61 1.38
CA ILE A 129 -10.72 5.22 0.80
C ILE A 129 -10.76 5.26 -0.74
N ARG A 130 -11.86 4.79 -1.35
CA ARG A 130 -12.02 4.87 -2.81
C ARG A 130 -12.03 6.32 -3.30
N LYS A 131 -12.72 7.22 -2.60
CA LYS A 131 -12.72 8.66 -2.95
C LYS A 131 -11.32 9.25 -2.84
N THR A 132 -10.57 8.94 -1.77
CA THR A 132 -9.18 9.38 -1.62
C THR A 132 -8.31 8.89 -2.79
N LEU A 133 -8.45 7.63 -3.22
CA LEU A 133 -7.74 7.13 -4.41
C LEU A 133 -8.17 7.85 -5.70
N GLU A 134 -9.44 8.20 -5.85
CA GLU A 134 -9.92 8.96 -7.01
C GLU A 134 -9.41 10.40 -7.04
N GLU A 135 -9.26 11.03 -5.88
CA GLU A 135 -8.67 12.36 -5.70
C GLU A 135 -7.17 12.33 -6.01
N LEU A 136 -6.43 11.39 -5.42
CA LEU A 136 -5.00 11.22 -5.70
C LEU A 136 -4.75 10.89 -7.17
N LYS A 137 -5.61 10.10 -7.81
CA LYS A 137 -5.57 9.82 -9.27
C LYS A 137 -5.67 11.09 -10.13
N LYS A 138 -6.34 12.14 -9.65
CA LYS A 138 -6.49 13.43 -10.35
C LYS A 138 -5.37 14.42 -10.00
N HIS A 139 -4.46 14.07 -9.10
CA HIS A 139 -3.39 14.96 -8.66
C HIS A 139 -2.47 15.37 -9.82
N PRO A 140 -2.10 16.65 -9.98
CA PRO A 140 -1.28 17.13 -11.10
C PRO A 140 0.10 16.47 -11.19
N ASN A 141 0.67 16.04 -10.06
CA ASN A 141 1.99 15.37 -10.05
C ASN A 141 1.91 13.86 -10.33
N ILE A 142 0.72 13.27 -10.53
CA ILE A 142 0.59 11.82 -10.79
C ILE A 142 1.27 11.39 -12.09
N HIS A 143 1.46 12.31 -13.04
CA HIS A 143 2.13 12.04 -14.32
C HIS A 143 3.59 11.63 -14.13
N GLN A 144 4.21 12.08 -13.04
CA GLN A 144 5.57 11.71 -12.64
C GLN A 144 5.64 10.29 -12.04
N LEU A 145 4.48 9.63 -11.88
CA LEU A 145 4.29 8.38 -11.15
C LEU A 145 3.39 7.41 -11.95
N TYR A 146 3.80 7.06 -13.17
CA TYR A 146 3.00 6.24 -14.09
C TYR A 146 2.56 4.88 -13.49
N SER A 147 3.42 4.20 -12.74
CA SER A 147 3.10 2.93 -12.06
C SER A 147 1.98 3.09 -11.03
N PHE A 148 1.98 4.20 -10.29
CA PHE A 148 0.96 4.49 -9.28
C PHE A 148 -0.42 4.67 -9.89
N LYS A 149 -0.52 5.24 -11.09
CA LYS A 149 -1.81 5.41 -11.78
C LYS A 149 -2.49 4.07 -12.03
N ASP A 150 -1.74 3.05 -12.45
CA ASP A 150 -2.26 1.70 -12.67
C ASP A 150 -2.62 1.02 -11.34
N THR A 151 -1.79 1.19 -10.30
CA THR A 151 -2.05 0.70 -8.94
C THR A 151 -3.32 1.33 -8.35
N MET A 152 -3.55 2.63 -8.56
CA MET A 152 -4.77 3.32 -8.13
C MET A 152 -6.01 2.82 -8.88
N VAL A 153 -5.93 2.64 -10.20
CA VAL A 153 -7.05 2.11 -10.99
C VAL A 153 -7.41 0.68 -10.56
N LYS A 154 -6.41 -0.15 -10.28
CA LYS A 154 -6.61 -1.50 -9.73
C LYS A 154 -7.22 -1.41 -8.32
N GLY A 155 -6.72 -0.52 -7.47
CA GLY A 155 -7.23 -0.27 -6.11
C GLY A 155 -8.69 0.14 -6.09
N CYS A 156 -9.11 1.10 -6.92
CA CYS A 156 -10.51 1.50 -7.05
C CYS A 156 -11.41 0.31 -7.45
N LYS A 157 -11.01 -0.49 -8.45
CA LYS A 157 -11.76 -1.68 -8.88
C LYS A 157 -11.87 -2.73 -7.77
N THR A 158 -10.82 -2.90 -6.98
CA THR A 158 -10.82 -3.82 -5.83
C THR A 158 -11.77 -3.31 -4.75
N LEU A 159 -11.73 -2.01 -4.41
CA LEU A 159 -12.65 -1.41 -3.44
C LEU A 159 -14.11 -1.47 -3.90
N ASP A 160 -14.39 -1.32 -5.19
CA ASP A 160 -15.74 -1.50 -5.74
C ASP A 160 -16.28 -2.92 -5.51
N ARG A 161 -15.42 -3.94 -5.69
CA ARG A 161 -15.78 -5.34 -5.41
C ARG A 161 -16.00 -5.58 -3.93
N LEU A 162 -15.14 -5.03 -3.07
CA LEU A 162 -15.27 -5.14 -1.62
C LEU A 162 -16.52 -4.42 -1.10
N GLU A 163 -16.87 -3.26 -1.65
CA GLU A 163 -18.11 -2.56 -1.35
C GLU A 163 -19.33 -3.42 -1.70
N GLN A 164 -19.35 -4.03 -2.89
CA GLN A 164 -20.44 -4.91 -3.32
C GLN A 164 -20.56 -6.17 -2.45
N ALA A 165 -19.44 -6.74 -1.99
CA ALA A 165 -19.42 -7.87 -1.07
C ALA A 165 -19.93 -7.45 0.33
N ALA A 166 -19.50 -6.29 0.83
CA ALA A 166 -19.94 -5.74 2.12
C ALA A 166 -21.44 -5.39 2.13
N ARG A 167 -22.00 -4.93 1.00
CA ARG A 167 -23.45 -4.66 0.85
C ARG A 167 -24.30 -5.92 0.95
N LYS A 168 -23.75 -7.08 0.59
CA LYS A 168 -24.41 -8.38 0.65
C LYS A 168 -24.19 -9.09 1.99
N SER A 169 -23.37 -8.51 2.87
CA SER A 169 -23.03 -9.04 4.18
C SER A 169 -23.48 -8.09 5.28
N GLN A 170 -23.19 -8.41 6.54
CA GLN A 170 -23.35 -7.51 7.69
C GLN A 170 -21.98 -7.13 8.27
N MET A 171 -20.94 -7.11 7.43
CA MET A 171 -19.58 -6.85 7.87
C MET A 171 -19.43 -5.41 8.40
N ASP A 172 -18.76 -5.29 9.53
CA ASP A 172 -18.18 -4.04 9.99
C ASP A 172 -16.76 -3.89 9.40
N ALA A 173 -16.61 -3.00 8.43
CA ALA A 173 -15.37 -2.74 7.72
C ALA A 173 -14.43 -1.77 8.46
N THR A 174 -14.90 -1.07 9.50
CA THR A 174 -14.22 0.09 10.12
C THR A 174 -12.75 -0.19 10.45
N HIS A 175 -12.48 -1.37 11.02
CA HIS A 175 -11.11 -1.78 11.37
C HIS A 175 -10.27 -2.18 10.15
N VAL A 176 -10.88 -2.85 9.17
CA VAL A 176 -10.21 -3.34 7.96
C VAL A 176 -9.80 -2.17 7.06
N SER A 177 -10.63 -1.11 7.00
CA SER A 177 -10.33 0.14 6.30
C SER A 177 -9.10 0.89 6.83
N THR A 178 -8.62 0.58 8.05
CA THR A 178 -7.43 1.25 8.59
C THR A 178 -6.11 0.78 7.95
N ILE A 179 -6.09 -0.41 7.33
CA ILE A 179 -4.89 -1.04 6.74
C ILE A 179 -4.20 -0.16 5.68
N PRO A 180 -4.90 0.41 4.67
CA PRO A 180 -4.26 1.22 3.64
C PRO A 180 -3.98 2.68 4.04
N MET A 181 -4.53 3.19 5.15
CA MET A 181 -4.54 4.63 5.42
C MET A 181 -3.14 5.25 5.54
N GLU A 182 -2.23 4.58 6.25
CA GLU A 182 -0.86 5.09 6.44
C GLU A 182 -0.07 5.14 5.12
N ALA A 183 -0.24 4.11 4.29
CA ALA A 183 0.37 4.06 2.95
C ALA A 183 -0.21 5.14 2.03
N LEU A 184 -1.51 5.42 2.11
CA LEU A 184 -2.16 6.48 1.33
C LEU A 184 -1.72 7.87 1.76
N LYS A 185 -1.59 8.12 3.06
CA LYS A 185 -1.11 9.40 3.61
C LYS A 185 0.34 9.69 3.19
N GLN A 186 1.18 8.65 3.20
CA GLN A 186 2.56 8.80 2.72
C GLN A 186 2.60 9.08 1.21
N LEU A 187 1.72 8.47 0.43
CA LEU A 187 1.61 8.71 -1.01
C LEU A 187 1.19 10.14 -1.31
N GLU A 188 0.22 10.66 -0.57
CA GLU A 188 -0.22 12.04 -0.65
C GLU A 188 0.94 13.00 -0.39
N SER A 189 1.69 12.79 0.70
CA SER A 189 2.86 13.63 1.00
C SER A 189 3.97 13.54 -0.07
N MET A 190 4.15 12.38 -0.70
CA MET A 190 5.07 12.24 -1.84
C MET A 190 4.60 13.00 -3.08
N LEU A 191 3.28 13.05 -3.32
CA LEU A 191 2.68 13.75 -4.45
C LEU A 191 2.75 15.28 -4.27
N GLU A 192 2.73 15.77 -3.04
CA GLU A 192 2.87 17.19 -2.70
C GLU A 192 4.29 17.72 -2.91
N CYS A 193 5.29 16.85 -2.98
CA CYS A 193 6.69 17.26 -3.19
C CYS A 193 6.94 17.78 -4.60
N LYS A 194 7.70 18.87 -4.70
CA LYS A 194 8.23 19.35 -5.98
C LYS A 194 9.35 18.40 -6.44
N GLY A 195 9.25 17.91 -7.67
CA GLY A 195 10.30 17.12 -8.29
C GLY A 195 11.60 17.91 -8.48
N ILE A 196 12.73 17.20 -8.51
CA ILE A 196 14.07 17.80 -8.61
C ILE A 196 14.20 18.79 -9.77
N HIS A 197 13.72 18.44 -10.97
CA HIS A 197 13.78 19.32 -12.14
C HIS A 197 13.00 20.62 -11.96
N SER A 198 11.86 20.59 -11.27
CA SER A 198 11.10 21.81 -10.97
C SER A 198 11.84 22.71 -9.98
N SER A 199 12.58 22.12 -9.04
CA SER A 199 13.39 22.87 -8.08
C SER A 199 14.64 23.48 -8.72
N LEU A 200 15.21 22.84 -9.75
CA LEU A 200 16.43 23.29 -10.43
C LEU A 200 16.18 24.25 -11.60
N ALA A 201 14.95 24.34 -12.11
CA ALA A 201 14.62 25.08 -13.35
C ALA A 201 15.09 26.54 -13.36
N GLU A 202 14.97 27.27 -12.25
CA GLU A 202 15.42 28.66 -12.14
C GLU A 202 16.95 28.76 -12.23
N ASN A 203 17.67 27.88 -11.53
CA ASN A 203 19.12 27.82 -11.58
C ASN A 203 19.63 27.43 -12.97
N ASP A 204 18.97 26.48 -13.64
CA ASP A 204 19.32 26.06 -15.00
C ASP A 204 19.12 27.20 -16.02
N GLU A 205 18.13 28.05 -15.82
CA GLU A 205 17.92 29.24 -16.64
C GLU A 205 18.96 30.33 -16.34
N HIS A 206 19.38 30.48 -15.07
CA HIS A 206 20.47 31.38 -14.68
C HIS A 206 21.81 30.94 -15.30
N ILE A 207 22.13 29.65 -15.20
CA ILE A 207 23.32 29.05 -15.82
C ILE A 207 23.33 29.32 -17.31
N ARG A 208 22.23 29.02 -18.02
CA ARG A 208 22.11 29.28 -19.46
C ARG A 208 22.33 30.75 -19.83
N ARG A 209 21.80 31.68 -19.03
CA ARG A 209 22.01 33.12 -19.25
C ARG A 209 23.47 33.53 -19.07
N LEU A 210 24.14 33.03 -18.03
CA LEU A 210 25.55 33.32 -17.75
C LEU A 210 26.47 32.72 -18.82
N THR A 211 26.24 31.47 -19.23
CA THR A 211 26.99 30.84 -20.33
C THR A 211 26.90 31.66 -21.61
N LYS A 212 25.70 32.12 -21.98
CA LYS A 212 25.50 32.97 -23.16
C LYS A 212 26.17 34.34 -23.03
N MET A 213 26.28 34.89 -21.82
CA MET A 213 27.01 36.12 -21.56
C MET A 213 28.53 35.92 -21.76
N ILE A 214 29.07 34.79 -21.30
CA ILE A 214 30.47 34.40 -21.51
C ILE A 214 30.79 34.22 -22.99
N GLU A 215 29.92 33.54 -23.74
CA GLU A 215 30.05 33.36 -25.20
C GLU A 215 30.09 34.70 -25.94
N ARG A 216 29.17 35.62 -25.63
CA ARG A 216 29.16 36.96 -26.23
C ARG A 216 30.43 37.75 -25.90
N ALA A 217 30.88 37.71 -24.66
CA ALA A 217 32.11 38.39 -24.27
C ALA A 217 33.35 37.78 -24.96
N ASN A 218 33.36 36.46 -25.21
CA ASN A 218 34.37 35.80 -26.05
C ASN A 218 34.35 36.29 -27.50
N GLU A 219 33.16 36.40 -28.11
CA GLU A 219 33.01 36.89 -29.48
C GLU A 219 33.51 38.34 -29.62
N VAL A 220 33.06 39.23 -28.74
CA VAL A 220 33.49 40.64 -28.73
C VAL A 220 35.00 40.75 -28.50
N GLN A 221 35.55 39.94 -27.59
CA GLN A 221 36.99 39.88 -27.35
C GLN A 221 37.77 39.48 -28.60
N ASN A 222 37.33 38.46 -29.33
CA ASN A 222 38.01 37.98 -30.53
C ASN A 222 37.95 39.01 -31.67
N ILE A 223 36.82 39.71 -31.82
CA ILE A 223 36.67 40.81 -32.79
C ILE A 223 37.63 41.95 -32.42
N ALA A 224 37.63 42.41 -31.17
CA ALA A 224 38.52 43.48 -30.71
C ALA A 224 40.00 43.13 -30.88
N LEU A 225 40.39 41.85 -30.66
CA LEU A 225 41.75 41.39 -30.94
C LEU A 225 42.08 41.40 -32.44
N GLY A 226 41.10 41.10 -33.31
CA GLY A 226 41.26 41.18 -34.77
C GLY A 226 41.40 42.63 -35.27
N ASP A 227 40.68 43.55 -34.67
CA ASP A 227 40.68 44.98 -35.02
C ASP A 227 41.83 45.77 -34.35
N GLY A 228 42.59 45.13 -33.43
CA GLY A 228 43.69 45.76 -32.70
C GLY A 228 43.24 46.63 -31.52
N GLU A 229 41.97 46.59 -31.13
CA GLU A 229 41.39 47.33 -30.01
C GLU A 229 41.73 46.65 -28.66
N MET A 230 42.99 46.77 -28.24
CA MET A 230 43.50 46.08 -27.05
C MET A 230 42.78 46.46 -25.74
N SER A 231 42.29 47.71 -25.62
CA SER A 231 41.54 48.16 -24.44
C SER A 231 40.19 47.43 -24.30
N VAL A 232 39.47 47.26 -25.42
CA VAL A 232 38.16 46.58 -25.44
C VAL A 232 38.36 45.09 -25.17
N ALA A 233 39.39 44.47 -25.77
CA ALA A 233 39.73 43.08 -25.51
C ALA A 233 40.10 42.82 -24.03
N GLU A 234 40.69 43.80 -23.35
CA GLU A 234 41.00 43.77 -21.92
C GLU A 234 39.75 43.87 -21.05
N GLU A 235 38.85 44.81 -21.35
CA GLU A 235 37.55 44.96 -20.67
C GLU A 235 36.70 43.69 -20.74
N GLN A 236 36.73 42.99 -21.89
CA GLN A 236 36.04 41.72 -22.04
C GLN A 236 36.63 40.59 -21.18
N TYR A 237 37.92 40.62 -20.82
CA TYR A 237 38.45 39.65 -19.84
C TYR A 237 37.80 39.85 -18.48
N TYR A 238 37.69 41.08 -18.00
CA TYR A 238 37.05 41.37 -16.71
C TYR A 238 35.57 40.99 -16.72
N THR A 239 34.86 41.28 -17.81
CA THR A 239 33.45 40.89 -17.99
C THR A 239 33.29 39.37 -17.96
N LYS A 240 34.16 38.63 -18.67
CA LYS A 240 34.18 37.15 -18.63
C LYS A 240 34.47 36.61 -17.25
N ILE A 241 35.48 37.14 -16.56
CA ILE A 241 35.86 36.70 -15.21
C ILE A 241 34.67 36.89 -14.26
N GLN A 242 34.02 38.05 -14.28
CA GLN A 242 32.84 38.30 -13.44
C GLN A 242 31.67 37.36 -13.75
N ALA A 243 31.40 37.11 -15.04
CA ALA A 243 30.37 36.17 -15.48
C ALA A 243 30.65 34.73 -15.01
N MET A 244 31.92 34.30 -15.10
CA MET A 244 32.37 32.98 -14.69
C MET A 244 32.38 32.82 -13.16
N GLU A 245 32.76 33.85 -12.40
CA GLU A 245 32.65 33.86 -10.93
C GLU A 245 31.18 33.67 -10.49
N GLN A 246 30.26 34.41 -11.10
CA GLN A 246 28.82 34.23 -10.85
C GLN A 246 28.30 32.85 -11.26
N LEU A 247 28.82 32.28 -12.35
CA LEU A 247 28.44 30.94 -12.81
C LEU A 247 28.84 29.88 -11.78
N VAL A 248 30.05 29.97 -11.25
CA VAL A 248 30.53 29.07 -10.18
C VAL A 248 29.63 29.17 -8.94
N ASP A 249 29.26 30.39 -8.51
CA ASP A 249 28.41 30.57 -7.32
C ASP A 249 27.00 29.99 -7.50
N ILE A 250 26.41 30.12 -8.70
CA ILE A 250 25.12 29.51 -9.02
C ILE A 250 25.22 27.98 -9.07
N LEU A 251 26.31 27.43 -9.60
CA LEU A 251 26.55 25.99 -9.62
C LEU A 251 26.74 25.41 -8.21
N ASP A 252 27.44 26.12 -7.32
CA ASP A 252 27.52 25.77 -5.90
C ASP A 252 26.12 25.76 -5.24
N THR A 253 25.32 26.79 -5.53
CA THR A 253 23.94 26.88 -5.04
C THR A 253 23.08 25.74 -5.58
N LYS A 254 23.24 25.37 -6.87
CA LYS A 254 22.56 24.23 -7.50
C LYS A 254 22.95 22.91 -6.82
N SER A 255 24.23 22.69 -6.54
CA SER A 255 24.74 21.52 -5.82
C SER A 255 24.16 21.40 -4.41
N GLN A 256 24.11 22.50 -3.65
CA GLN A 256 23.51 22.52 -2.32
C GLN A 256 22.00 22.26 -2.35
N LEU A 257 21.29 22.81 -3.34
CA LEU A 257 19.86 22.60 -3.54
C LEU A 257 19.53 21.14 -3.89
N ILE A 258 20.37 20.48 -4.69
CA ILE A 258 20.26 19.04 -4.96
C ILE A 258 20.36 18.25 -3.65
N GLU A 259 21.35 18.53 -2.81
CA GLU A 259 21.54 17.83 -1.54
C GLU A 259 20.40 18.11 -0.54
N HIS A 260 19.90 19.35 -0.49
CA HIS A 260 18.74 19.70 0.33
C HIS A 260 17.48 18.98 -0.13
N THR A 261 17.20 19.00 -1.43
CA THR A 261 16.04 18.31 -2.03
C THR A 261 16.14 16.81 -1.80
N ARG A 262 17.33 16.23 -1.93
CA ARG A 262 17.59 14.81 -1.62
C ARG A 262 17.28 14.49 -0.16
N LYS A 263 17.68 15.33 0.81
CA LYS A 263 17.38 15.11 2.24
C LYS A 263 15.88 15.15 2.52
N VAL A 264 15.16 16.13 1.97
CA VAL A 264 13.70 16.22 2.11
C VAL A 264 13.03 14.98 1.50
N MET A 265 13.48 14.53 0.33
CA MET A 265 12.95 13.34 -0.33
C MET A 265 13.41 12.01 0.28
N SER A 266 14.49 12.01 1.05
CA SER A 266 15.00 10.84 1.79
C SER A 266 14.26 10.64 3.12
N ALA A 267 13.63 11.68 3.69
CA ALA A 267 12.74 11.56 4.85
C ALA A 267 11.51 10.65 4.57
N TYR A 268 11.23 10.35 3.30
CA TYR A 268 10.25 9.33 2.90
C TYR A 268 10.80 7.90 2.95
N GLY A 269 12.05 7.68 3.35
CA GLY A 269 12.74 6.38 3.41
C GLY A 269 12.18 5.40 4.44
N ASP A 270 11.33 5.86 5.36
CA ASP A 270 10.62 4.99 6.34
C ASP A 270 9.50 4.15 5.70
N VAL A 271 9.43 4.07 4.37
CA VAL A 271 8.49 3.20 3.63
C VAL A 271 8.61 1.73 4.05
N ASP A 272 9.79 1.25 4.43
CA ASP A 272 9.96 -0.10 4.98
C ASP A 272 9.33 -0.26 6.38
N ILE A 273 9.35 0.79 7.21
CA ILE A 273 8.66 0.81 8.51
C ILE A 273 7.15 0.82 8.29
N ILE A 274 6.67 1.60 7.31
CA ILE A 274 5.25 1.60 6.92
C ILE A 274 4.85 0.21 6.42
N ARG A 275 5.66 -0.44 5.56
CA ARG A 275 5.44 -1.82 5.12
C ARG A 275 5.26 -2.78 6.29
N GLN A 276 6.18 -2.72 7.26
CA GLN A 276 6.13 -3.59 8.44
C GLN A 276 4.89 -3.32 9.29
N LYS A 277 4.55 -2.05 9.54
CA LYS A 277 3.35 -1.67 10.31
C LYS A 277 2.07 -2.12 9.63
N THR A 278 1.95 -1.92 8.31
CA THR A 278 0.77 -2.32 7.55
C THR A 278 0.63 -3.85 7.51
N ALA A 279 1.73 -4.58 7.33
CA ALA A 279 1.73 -6.04 7.36
C ALA A 279 1.37 -6.59 8.76
N GLN A 280 1.93 -6.02 9.83
CA GLN A 280 1.59 -6.40 11.20
C GLN A 280 0.11 -6.14 11.53
N LEU A 281 -0.44 -5.00 11.09
CA LEU A 281 -1.86 -4.68 11.27
C LEU A 281 -2.75 -5.66 10.50
N ALA A 282 -2.38 -6.03 9.27
CA ALA A 282 -3.10 -7.05 8.50
C ALA A 282 -3.04 -8.43 9.16
N ASP A 283 -1.86 -8.85 9.66
CA ASP A 283 -1.67 -10.15 10.31
C ASP A 283 -2.43 -10.27 11.63
N THR A 284 -2.44 -9.22 12.45
CA THR A 284 -3.19 -9.19 13.71
C THR A 284 -4.69 -9.30 13.45
N GLN A 285 -5.23 -8.53 12.49
CA GLN A 285 -6.64 -8.61 12.11
C GLN A 285 -7.00 -9.97 11.48
N LYS A 286 -6.15 -10.50 10.60
CA LYS A 286 -6.32 -11.83 9.97
C LYS A 286 -6.38 -12.94 11.02
N THR A 287 -5.45 -12.93 11.98
CA THR A 287 -5.38 -13.92 13.05
C THR A 287 -6.62 -13.87 13.95
N ALA A 288 -7.09 -12.67 14.30
CA ALA A 288 -8.31 -12.50 15.09
C ALA A 288 -9.56 -13.06 14.37
N LYS A 289 -9.73 -12.75 13.07
CA LYS A 289 -10.86 -13.25 12.28
C LYS A 289 -10.80 -14.76 12.02
N GLN A 290 -9.59 -15.32 11.81
CA GLN A 290 -9.40 -16.76 11.68
C GLN A 290 -9.76 -17.52 12.96
N ARG A 291 -9.36 -17.01 14.13
CA ARG A 291 -9.73 -17.61 15.43
C ARG A 291 -11.24 -17.61 15.64
N LEU A 292 -11.91 -16.47 15.39
CA LEU A 292 -13.36 -16.37 15.51
C LEU A 292 -14.08 -17.33 14.55
N LYS A 293 -13.60 -17.45 13.31
CA LYS A 293 -14.13 -18.42 12.33
C LYS A 293 -14.00 -19.86 12.84
N GLN A 294 -12.83 -20.24 13.35
CA GLN A 294 -12.58 -21.59 13.88
C GLN A 294 -13.52 -21.93 15.06
N GLN A 295 -13.74 -20.98 15.96
CA GLN A 295 -14.67 -21.13 17.09
C GLN A 295 -16.12 -21.30 16.58
N CYS A 296 -16.57 -20.45 15.65
CA CYS A 296 -17.91 -20.55 15.07
C CYS A 296 -18.13 -21.89 14.35
N THR A 297 -17.13 -22.37 13.60
CA THR A 297 -17.24 -23.67 12.91
C THR A 297 -17.30 -24.84 13.88
N SER A 298 -16.53 -24.79 14.98
CA SER A 298 -16.55 -25.80 16.03
C SER A 298 -17.92 -25.86 16.72
N ASP A 299 -18.47 -24.70 17.11
CA ASP A 299 -19.78 -24.62 17.75
C ASP A 299 -20.91 -25.05 16.81
N LEU A 300 -20.84 -24.69 15.52
CA LEU A 300 -21.78 -25.17 14.49
C LEU A 300 -21.81 -26.71 14.42
N GLU A 301 -20.66 -27.37 14.49
CA GLU A 301 -20.57 -28.84 14.51
C GLU A 301 -21.11 -29.44 15.81
N LYS A 302 -20.92 -28.79 16.97
CA LYS A 302 -21.50 -29.23 18.24
C LYS A 302 -23.02 -29.14 18.22
N ILE A 303 -23.59 -28.04 17.73
CA ILE A 303 -25.04 -27.82 17.63
C ILE A 303 -25.68 -28.80 16.65
N LYS A 304 -25.10 -28.99 15.46
CA LYS A 304 -25.59 -29.98 14.48
C LYS A 304 -25.63 -31.39 15.06
N ARG A 305 -24.62 -31.78 15.85
CA ARG A 305 -24.61 -33.07 16.56
C ARG A 305 -25.68 -33.17 17.65
N ALA A 306 -25.91 -32.10 18.40
CA ALA A 306 -26.94 -32.07 19.44
C ALA A 306 -28.36 -32.16 18.85
N MET A 307 -28.62 -31.51 17.71
CA MET A 307 -29.91 -31.62 17.00
C MET A 307 -30.20 -33.05 16.57
N VAL A 308 -29.25 -33.74 15.93
CA VAL A 308 -29.42 -35.14 15.50
C VAL A 308 -29.63 -36.07 16.71
N LEU A 309 -28.91 -35.85 17.82
CA LEU A 309 -29.09 -36.64 19.04
C LEU A 309 -30.49 -36.43 19.65
N ALA A 310 -31.01 -35.20 19.62
CA ALA A 310 -32.36 -34.90 20.10
C ALA A 310 -33.43 -35.57 19.21
N GLU A 311 -33.27 -35.54 17.89
CA GLU A 311 -34.16 -36.25 16.94
C GLU A 311 -34.22 -37.76 17.22
N THR A 312 -33.07 -38.41 17.44
CA THR A 312 -33.03 -39.86 17.73
C THR A 312 -33.70 -40.23 19.06
N LYS A 313 -33.56 -39.40 20.09
CA LYS A 313 -34.21 -39.62 21.40
C LYS A 313 -35.73 -39.45 21.34
N ASP A 314 -36.22 -38.53 20.52
CA ASP A 314 -37.66 -38.35 20.31
C ASP A 314 -38.27 -39.56 19.58
N GLU A 315 -37.61 -40.07 18.53
CA GLU A 315 -38.04 -41.28 17.83
C GLU A 315 -38.11 -42.52 18.75
N GLU A 316 -37.14 -42.68 19.66
CA GLU A 316 -37.12 -43.80 20.62
C GLU A 316 -38.27 -43.71 21.63
N SER A 317 -38.61 -42.50 22.06
CA SER A 317 -39.68 -42.28 23.04
C SER A 317 -41.07 -42.50 22.43
N ILE A 318 -41.27 -42.10 21.16
CA ILE A 318 -42.51 -42.39 20.41
C ILE A 318 -42.73 -43.90 20.26
N LYS A 319 -41.65 -44.65 19.96
CA LYS A 319 -41.70 -46.12 19.84
C LYS A 319 -42.00 -46.82 21.17
N HIS A 320 -41.54 -46.26 22.30
CA HIS A 320 -41.85 -46.78 23.62
C HIS A 320 -43.33 -46.59 23.99
N HIS A 321 -43.90 -45.42 23.70
CA HIS A 321 -45.31 -45.11 23.95
C HIS A 321 -46.27 -46.00 23.13
N ALA A 322 -45.98 -46.24 21.86
CA ALA A 322 -46.79 -47.12 21.00
C ALA A 322 -46.85 -48.58 21.47
N LYS A 323 -45.82 -49.05 22.19
CA LYS A 323 -45.72 -50.44 22.66
C LYS A 323 -46.54 -50.73 23.91
N ILE A 324 -46.90 -49.70 24.67
CA ILE A 324 -47.71 -49.80 25.89
C ILE A 324 -49.22 -49.83 25.56
N MET A 325 -49.61 -49.38 24.37
CA MET A 325 -51.00 -49.30 23.90
C MET A 325 -51.51 -50.57 23.18
N ASP A 326 -50.78 -51.69 23.18
CA ASP A 326 -51.14 -52.91 22.42
C ASP A 326 -52.05 -53.86 23.22
N GLY A 327 -53.32 -54.01 22.79
CA GLY A 327 -54.45 -54.60 23.52
C GLY A 327 -54.58 -56.13 23.51
N SER A 328 -53.48 -56.88 23.56
CA SER A 328 -53.51 -58.35 23.41
C SER A 328 -54.04 -59.16 24.61
N TYR A 329 -54.49 -58.50 25.69
CA TYR A 329 -55.00 -59.17 26.91
C TYR A 329 -56.53 -59.33 26.94
N ILE A 330 -57.27 -58.66 26.05
CA ILE A 330 -58.75 -58.72 26.02
C ILE A 330 -59.26 -60.04 25.44
N GLN A 331 -58.55 -60.64 24.49
CA GLN A 331 -59.00 -61.85 23.80
C GLN A 331 -58.84 -63.15 24.62
N LYS A 332 -57.87 -63.20 25.54
CA LYS A 332 -57.69 -64.33 26.47
C LYS A 332 -58.71 -64.36 27.61
N ASN A 333 -59.42 -63.26 27.84
CA ASN A 333 -60.42 -63.13 28.90
C ASN A 333 -61.73 -63.87 28.56
N LEU A 334 -62.10 -63.92 27.28
CA LEU A 334 -63.33 -64.58 26.81
C LEU A 334 -63.35 -66.09 27.05
N ASP A 335 -62.19 -66.75 26.91
CA ASP A 335 -62.08 -68.21 27.06
C ASP A 335 -62.06 -68.66 28.54
N GLU A 336 -61.74 -67.76 29.49
CA GLU A 336 -61.76 -68.03 30.94
C GLU A 336 -63.10 -67.67 31.61
N GLN A 337 -64.02 -67.00 30.89
CA GLN A 337 -65.34 -66.59 31.39
C GLN A 337 -66.32 -67.77 31.57
N ASP A 338 -66.18 -68.84 30.78
CA ASP A 338 -67.01 -70.05 30.90
C ASP A 338 -66.64 -70.88 32.14
N ASP A 339 -65.37 -70.87 32.57
CA ASP A 339 -64.90 -71.52 33.80
C ASP A 339 -65.21 -70.71 35.08
N CYS A 340 -65.59 -69.43 34.95
CA CYS A 340 -65.87 -68.53 36.07
C CYS A 340 -67.30 -68.62 36.63
N TRP A 341 -68.23 -69.34 35.98
CA TRP A 341 -69.56 -69.59 36.54
C TRP A 341 -69.53 -70.35 37.88
N ALA A 342 -68.47 -71.11 38.15
CA ALA A 342 -68.26 -71.80 39.43
C ALA A 342 -67.48 -70.96 40.49
N LYS A 343 -66.91 -69.80 40.11
CA LYS A 343 -66.09 -68.91 40.96
C LYS A 343 -66.85 -67.66 41.48
N ILE A 344 -68.16 -67.58 41.27
CA ILE A 344 -69.02 -66.41 41.54
C ILE A 344 -68.97 -65.93 43.01
N GLN A 345 -68.73 -66.81 43.98
CA GLN A 345 -68.77 -66.45 45.40
C GLN A 345 -67.43 -65.91 45.96
N ASP A 346 -66.32 -66.13 45.27
CA ASP A 346 -64.98 -65.65 45.66
C ASP A 346 -64.63 -64.29 44.97
N LEU A 347 -65.44 -63.90 43.97
CA LEU A 347 -65.24 -62.73 43.10
C LEU A 347 -65.71 -61.39 43.71
N GLU A 348 -66.58 -61.39 44.73
CA GLU A 348 -67.04 -60.14 45.39
C GLU A 348 -65.91 -59.41 46.13
N CYS A 349 -65.00 -60.14 46.80
CA CYS A 349 -63.84 -59.56 47.48
C CYS A 349 -62.71 -59.11 46.52
N GLN A 350 -62.60 -59.71 45.33
CA GLN A 350 -61.62 -59.29 44.32
C GLN A 350 -62.05 -58.05 43.52
N LEU A 351 -63.36 -57.85 43.32
CA LEU A 351 -63.93 -56.69 42.62
C LEU A 351 -63.56 -55.35 43.28
N GLN A 352 -63.58 -55.28 44.62
CA GLN A 352 -63.14 -54.10 45.35
C GLN A 352 -61.64 -53.80 45.16
N ARG A 353 -60.80 -54.83 45.08
CA ARG A 353 -59.34 -54.71 44.91
C ARG A 353 -58.94 -54.29 43.49
N LEU A 354 -59.67 -54.77 42.49
CA LEU A 354 -59.49 -54.42 41.08
C LEU A 354 -60.01 -53.00 40.76
N GLY A 355 -61.04 -52.52 41.45
CA GLY A 355 -61.49 -51.12 41.37
C GLY A 355 -60.41 -50.13 41.82
N THR A 356 -59.69 -50.42 42.91
CA THR A 356 -58.55 -49.61 43.36
C THR A 356 -57.36 -49.66 42.40
N GLN A 357 -57.09 -50.82 41.79
CA GLN A 357 -56.02 -50.98 40.80
C GLN A 357 -56.33 -50.23 39.49
N ARG A 358 -57.60 -50.20 39.04
CA ARG A 358 -58.04 -49.42 37.86
C ARG A 358 -57.87 -47.91 38.08
N PHE A 359 -58.15 -47.42 39.29
CA PHE A 359 -57.94 -46.01 39.67
C PHE A 359 -56.46 -45.61 39.62
N GLU A 360 -55.57 -46.40 40.22
CA GLU A 360 -54.12 -46.12 40.20
C GLU A 360 -53.53 -46.19 38.79
N LEU A 361 -54.01 -47.12 37.94
CA LEU A 361 -53.59 -47.20 36.54
C LEU A 361 -54.02 -45.96 35.74
N MET A 362 -55.25 -45.48 35.93
CA MET A 362 -55.74 -44.28 35.24
C MET A 362 -55.00 -43.01 35.68
N LYS A 363 -54.69 -42.89 36.98
CA LYS A 363 -53.85 -41.83 37.51
C LYS A 363 -52.45 -41.85 36.90
N THR A 364 -51.83 -43.03 36.82
CA THR A 364 -50.50 -43.19 36.21
C THR A 364 -50.52 -42.82 34.71
N GLN A 365 -51.57 -43.20 33.98
CA GLN A 365 -51.73 -42.82 32.57
C GLN A 365 -51.89 -41.30 32.37
N LEU A 366 -52.64 -40.62 33.24
CA LEU A 366 -52.78 -39.17 33.22
C LEU A 366 -51.44 -38.45 33.48
N GLU A 367 -50.64 -38.91 34.45
CA GLU A 367 -49.31 -38.35 34.75
C GLU A 367 -48.28 -38.58 33.62
N GLU A 368 -48.43 -39.65 32.84
CA GLU A 368 -47.59 -39.92 31.67
C GLU A 368 -47.97 -39.06 30.46
N ILE A 369 -49.26 -38.83 30.24
CA ILE A 369 -49.75 -37.90 29.21
C ILE A 369 -49.22 -36.48 29.47
N ASP A 370 -49.26 -36.01 30.73
CA ASP A 370 -48.73 -34.70 31.10
C ASP A 370 -47.20 -34.60 30.89
N ARG A 371 -46.44 -35.67 31.19
CA ARG A 371 -44.99 -35.74 30.94
C ARG A 371 -44.66 -35.73 29.44
N GLU A 372 -45.41 -36.46 28.63
CA GLU A 372 -45.24 -36.52 27.17
C GLU A 372 -45.54 -35.17 26.51
N ALA A 373 -46.58 -34.48 26.97
CA ALA A 373 -46.92 -33.14 26.50
C ALA A 373 -45.80 -32.12 26.81
N MET A 374 -45.22 -32.17 28.02
CA MET A 374 -44.08 -31.32 28.40
C MET A 374 -42.85 -31.55 27.51
N ARG A 375 -42.49 -32.82 27.25
CA ARG A 375 -41.34 -33.14 26.39
C ARG A 375 -41.48 -32.55 24.99
N LYS A 376 -42.69 -32.64 24.39
CA LYS A 376 -42.96 -32.12 23.03
C LYS A 376 -42.73 -30.61 22.94
N VAL A 377 -43.16 -29.85 23.96
CA VAL A 377 -42.98 -28.39 24.02
C VAL A 377 -41.50 -28.03 24.21
N GLU A 378 -40.79 -28.73 25.10
CA GLU A 378 -39.35 -28.50 25.30
C GLU A 378 -38.53 -28.81 24.05
N TYR A 379 -38.85 -29.89 23.33
CA TYR A 379 -38.21 -30.23 22.07
C TYR A 379 -38.47 -29.19 20.97
N ALA A 380 -39.71 -28.72 20.81
CA ALA A 380 -40.04 -27.67 19.86
C ALA A 380 -39.23 -26.39 20.12
N ARG A 381 -39.14 -25.97 21.40
CA ARG A 381 -38.37 -24.79 21.79
C ARG A 381 -36.86 -24.96 21.57
N PHE A 382 -36.34 -26.16 21.85
CA PHE A 382 -34.93 -26.50 21.59
C PHE A 382 -34.58 -26.36 20.10
N VAL A 383 -35.43 -26.89 19.21
CA VAL A 383 -35.21 -26.82 17.76
C VAL A 383 -35.23 -25.37 17.28
N GLU A 384 -36.18 -24.55 17.74
CA GLU A 384 -36.23 -23.11 17.40
C GLU A 384 -34.92 -22.39 17.76
N VAL A 385 -34.45 -22.58 19.01
CA VAL A 385 -33.21 -21.95 19.48
C VAL A 385 -31.99 -22.43 18.69
N CYS A 386 -31.90 -23.72 18.39
CA CYS A 386 -30.82 -24.27 17.59
C CYS A 386 -30.80 -23.71 16.16
N VAL A 387 -31.96 -23.57 15.52
CA VAL A 387 -32.08 -23.01 14.15
C VAL A 387 -31.71 -21.53 14.13
N GLU A 388 -32.20 -20.74 15.08
CA GLU A 388 -31.84 -19.32 15.20
C GLU A 388 -30.33 -19.13 15.43
N HIS A 389 -29.74 -19.95 16.30
CA HIS A 389 -28.32 -19.87 16.61
C HIS A 389 -27.44 -20.38 15.45
N GLN A 390 -27.85 -21.45 14.77
CA GLN A 390 -27.22 -21.93 13.54
C GLN A 390 -27.16 -20.82 12.48
N HIS A 391 -28.27 -20.11 12.26
CA HIS A 391 -28.32 -19.03 11.28
C HIS A 391 -27.35 -17.88 11.63
N ARG A 392 -27.27 -17.49 12.90
CA ARG A 392 -26.32 -16.47 13.38
C ARG A 392 -24.87 -16.90 13.18
N LEU A 393 -24.55 -18.18 13.44
CA LEU A 393 -23.22 -18.73 13.21
C LEU A 393 -22.86 -18.74 11.72
N GLU A 394 -23.77 -19.19 10.85
CA GLU A 394 -23.56 -19.20 9.39
C GLU A 394 -23.33 -17.78 8.85
N LEU A 395 -24.13 -16.80 9.30
CA LEU A 395 -23.97 -15.40 8.94
C LEU A 395 -22.65 -14.80 9.44
N THR A 396 -22.23 -15.16 10.65
CA THR A 396 -20.95 -14.73 11.22
C THR A 396 -19.76 -15.32 10.46
N VAL A 397 -19.82 -16.61 10.09
CA VAL A 397 -18.80 -17.27 9.26
C VAL A 397 -18.70 -16.59 7.89
N PHE A 398 -19.83 -16.30 7.24
CA PHE A 398 -19.87 -15.58 5.98
C PHE A 398 -19.26 -14.17 6.10
N ASN A 399 -19.60 -13.42 7.15
CA ASN A 399 -19.01 -12.10 7.41
C ASN A 399 -17.49 -12.18 7.65
N CYS A 400 -17.02 -13.22 8.34
CA CYS A 400 -15.59 -13.47 8.53
C CYS A 400 -14.87 -13.77 7.21
N ASP A 401 -15.50 -14.53 6.30
CA ASP A 401 -14.92 -14.82 4.98
C ASP A 401 -14.80 -13.56 4.12
N VAL A 402 -15.85 -12.74 4.07
CA VAL A 402 -15.82 -11.43 3.40
C VAL A 402 -14.76 -10.51 4.03
N ALA A 403 -14.62 -10.53 5.36
CA ALA A 403 -13.59 -9.74 6.04
C ALA A 403 -12.17 -10.23 5.74
N LEU A 404 -11.94 -11.53 5.65
CA LEU A 404 -10.64 -12.10 5.30
C LEU A 404 -10.24 -11.75 3.86
N ASP A 405 -11.19 -11.83 2.93
CA ASP A 405 -10.98 -11.40 1.54
C ASP A 405 -10.69 -9.89 1.47
N ALA A 406 -11.40 -9.09 2.25
CA ALA A 406 -11.17 -7.64 2.35
C ALA A 406 -9.79 -7.31 2.95
N ILE A 407 -9.37 -7.99 4.03
CA ILE A 407 -8.05 -7.81 4.64
C ILE A 407 -6.95 -8.17 3.64
N GLN A 408 -7.07 -9.29 2.93
CA GLN A 408 -6.07 -9.71 1.95
C GLN A 408 -5.98 -8.71 0.79
N ALA A 409 -7.13 -8.31 0.24
CA ALA A 409 -7.19 -7.38 -0.89
C ALA A 409 -6.66 -5.97 -0.53
N LEU A 410 -6.95 -5.48 0.68
CA LEU A 410 -6.39 -4.21 1.17
C LEU A 410 -4.91 -4.31 1.50
N ASN A 411 -4.44 -5.44 2.03
CA ASN A 411 -3.03 -5.67 2.27
C ASN A 411 -2.23 -5.73 0.96
N ASP A 412 -2.77 -6.39 -0.08
CA ASP A 412 -2.16 -6.44 -1.41
C ASP A 412 -2.14 -5.04 -2.04
N LEU A 413 -3.19 -4.23 -1.88
CA LEU A 413 -3.22 -2.83 -2.32
C LEU A 413 -2.12 -2.02 -1.63
N SER A 414 -2.03 -2.09 -0.30
CA SER A 414 -0.98 -1.41 0.47
C SER A 414 0.42 -1.87 0.05
N GLY A 415 0.61 -3.19 -0.14
CA GLY A 415 1.87 -3.78 -0.59
C GLY A 415 2.29 -3.26 -1.96
N ASN A 416 1.35 -3.14 -2.91
CA ASN A 416 1.61 -2.58 -4.22
C ASN A 416 1.97 -1.08 -4.14
N ILE A 417 1.25 -0.29 -3.33
CA ILE A 417 1.55 1.13 -3.12
C ILE A 417 2.97 1.30 -2.55
N VAL A 418 3.30 0.54 -1.50
CA VAL A 418 4.63 0.55 -0.87
C VAL A 418 5.72 0.10 -1.85
N HIS A 419 5.44 -0.92 -2.67
CA HIS A 419 6.38 -1.39 -3.68
C HIS A 419 6.69 -0.30 -4.72
N ASP A 420 5.66 0.36 -5.25
CA ASP A 420 5.81 1.45 -6.20
C ASP A 420 6.58 2.63 -5.57
N MET A 421 6.38 2.92 -4.28
CA MET A 421 7.17 3.91 -3.52
C MET A 421 8.65 3.55 -3.45
N LEU A 422 8.98 2.30 -3.14
CA LEU A 422 10.37 1.83 -3.07
C LEU A 422 11.05 1.88 -4.44
N CYS A 423 10.35 1.52 -5.50
CA CYS A 423 10.84 1.63 -6.88
C CYS A 423 11.08 3.10 -7.26
N ARG A 424 10.16 4.00 -6.90
CA ARG A 424 10.31 5.43 -7.14
C ARG A 424 11.47 6.02 -6.36
N HIS A 425 11.62 5.67 -5.09
CA HIS A 425 12.74 6.13 -4.24
C HIS A 425 14.09 5.72 -4.84
N ARG A 426 14.22 4.47 -5.32
CA ARG A 426 15.43 4.01 -6.02
C ARG A 426 15.69 4.78 -7.33
N SER A 427 14.65 5.06 -8.11
CA SER A 427 14.77 5.91 -9.30
C SER A 427 15.21 7.32 -8.93
N LEU A 428 14.64 7.91 -7.87
CA LEU A 428 15.02 9.22 -7.35
C LEU A 428 16.49 9.27 -6.96
N GLU A 429 16.96 8.29 -6.18
CA GLU A 429 18.36 8.24 -5.75
C GLU A 429 19.31 8.15 -6.95
N THR A 430 18.90 7.43 -8.00
CA THR A 430 19.65 7.38 -9.26
C THR A 430 19.63 8.73 -9.99
N GLU A 431 18.47 9.40 -10.06
CA GLU A 431 18.32 10.75 -10.63
C GLU A 431 19.16 11.78 -9.87
N PHE A 432 19.15 11.75 -8.54
CA PHE A 432 19.97 12.61 -7.68
C PHE A 432 21.46 12.37 -7.91
N GLY A 433 21.89 11.10 -8.00
CA GLY A 433 23.27 10.75 -8.32
C GLY A 433 23.69 11.29 -9.69
N GLY A 434 22.84 11.13 -10.71
CA GLY A 434 23.07 11.66 -12.06
C GLY A 434 23.17 13.19 -12.10
N GLN A 435 22.21 13.90 -11.49
CA GLN A 435 22.20 15.36 -11.45
C GLN A 435 23.39 15.93 -10.67
N LYS A 436 23.79 15.29 -9.56
CA LYS A 436 24.98 15.68 -8.80
C LYS A 436 26.25 15.54 -9.62
N LEU A 437 26.37 14.45 -10.38
CA LEU A 437 27.50 14.23 -11.28
C LEU A 437 27.52 15.25 -12.43
N GLU A 438 26.38 15.59 -13.01
CA GLU A 438 26.28 16.65 -14.04
C GLU A 438 26.75 18.00 -13.48
N VAL A 439 26.28 18.40 -12.30
CA VAL A 439 26.70 19.66 -11.67
C VAL A 439 28.20 19.68 -11.40
N TRP A 440 28.80 18.59 -10.92
CA TRP A 440 30.25 18.53 -10.73
C TRP A 440 31.04 18.68 -12.03
N LYS A 441 30.55 18.13 -13.15
CA LYS A 441 31.16 18.34 -14.47
C LYS A 441 31.02 19.79 -14.95
N GLU A 442 29.84 20.39 -14.77
CA GLU A 442 29.59 21.81 -15.07
C GLU A 442 30.52 22.72 -14.23
N MET A 443 30.67 22.41 -12.94
CA MET A 443 31.58 23.13 -12.04
C MET A 443 33.03 23.01 -12.48
N LEU A 444 33.50 21.79 -12.80
CA LEU A 444 34.87 21.57 -13.28
C LEU A 444 35.16 22.41 -14.53
N GLU A 445 34.25 22.42 -15.51
CA GLU A 445 34.41 23.19 -16.74
C GLU A 445 34.39 24.71 -16.45
N ALA A 446 33.49 25.18 -15.58
CA ALA A 446 33.46 26.59 -15.18
C ALA A 446 34.75 27.03 -14.46
N PHE A 447 35.26 26.21 -13.52
CA PHE A 447 36.52 26.47 -12.83
C PHE A 447 37.71 26.47 -13.78
N ARG A 448 37.76 25.51 -14.70
CA ARG A 448 38.80 25.40 -15.74
C ARG A 448 38.82 26.65 -16.62
N GLN A 449 37.66 27.05 -17.16
CA GLN A 449 37.56 28.25 -18.01
C GLN A 449 37.93 29.53 -17.26
N LEU A 450 37.50 29.66 -16.00
CA LEU A 450 37.85 30.79 -15.14
C LEU A 450 39.36 30.85 -14.87
N TYR A 451 39.97 29.72 -14.50
CA TYR A 451 41.39 29.63 -14.19
C TYR A 451 42.26 29.99 -15.40
N ILE A 452 41.93 29.44 -16.58
CA ILE A 452 42.63 29.76 -17.83
C ILE A 452 42.48 31.24 -18.19
N THR A 453 41.27 31.79 -18.07
CA THR A 453 41.00 33.20 -18.38
C THR A 453 41.77 34.13 -17.45
N LEU A 454 41.82 33.83 -16.16
CA LEU A 454 42.65 34.55 -15.17
C LEU A 454 44.14 34.44 -15.51
N GLY A 455 44.63 33.25 -15.86
CA GLY A 455 46.02 33.02 -16.24
C GLY A 455 46.43 33.80 -17.50
N GLN A 456 45.54 33.87 -18.50
CA GLN A 456 45.76 34.67 -19.71
C GLN A 456 45.84 36.18 -19.40
N LEU A 457 44.93 36.70 -18.57
CA LEU A 457 44.95 38.11 -18.16
C LEU A 457 46.20 38.42 -17.32
N LYS A 458 46.55 37.54 -16.37
CA LYS A 458 47.77 37.65 -15.56
C LYS A 458 49.01 37.69 -16.44
N TYR A 459 49.12 36.83 -17.45
CA TYR A 459 50.22 36.86 -18.41
C TYR A 459 50.30 38.20 -19.15
N LYS A 460 49.17 38.73 -19.66
CA LYS A 460 49.12 40.02 -20.34
C LYS A 460 49.54 41.18 -19.43
N LYS A 461 49.07 41.20 -18.18
CA LYS A 461 49.44 42.20 -17.18
C LYS A 461 50.92 42.11 -16.81
N HIS A 462 51.46 40.91 -16.64
CA HIS A 462 52.88 40.70 -16.37
C HIS A 462 53.75 41.17 -17.54
N ARG A 463 53.31 40.94 -18.79
CA ARG A 463 54.02 41.47 -19.96
C ARG A 463 54.02 42.99 -19.98
N LYS A 464 52.86 43.63 -19.73
CA LYS A 464 52.74 45.08 -19.64
C LYS A 464 53.60 45.68 -18.52
N LEU A 465 53.76 44.96 -17.41
CA LEU A 465 54.65 45.37 -16.32
C LEU A 465 56.12 45.41 -16.78
N ILE A 466 56.57 44.38 -17.51
CA ILE A 466 57.92 44.35 -18.09
C ILE A 466 58.11 45.52 -19.07
N ASP A 467 57.14 45.76 -19.95
CA ASP A 467 57.21 46.86 -20.92
C ASP A 467 57.26 48.23 -20.21
N VAL A 468 56.49 48.42 -19.12
CA VAL A 468 56.55 49.63 -18.28
C VAL A 468 57.89 49.77 -17.57
N ASP A 469 58.48 48.69 -17.06
CA ASP A 469 59.82 48.72 -16.45
C ASP A 469 60.90 49.10 -17.48
N ASP A 470 60.77 48.65 -18.73
CA ASP A 470 61.63 49.06 -19.85
C ASP A 470 61.45 50.55 -20.16
N GLU A 471 60.22 51.04 -20.23
CA GLU A 471 59.91 52.46 -20.42
C GLU A 471 60.44 53.33 -19.27
N ILE A 472 60.36 52.87 -18.01
CA ILE A 472 60.94 53.55 -16.85
C ILE A 472 62.46 53.65 -17.01
N ARG A 473 63.13 52.57 -17.45
CA ARG A 473 64.58 52.57 -17.71
C ARG A 473 64.94 53.54 -18.82
N THR A 474 64.22 53.52 -19.94
CA THR A 474 64.46 54.44 -21.06
C THR A 474 64.22 55.89 -20.65
N ALA A 475 63.11 56.19 -19.97
CA ALA A 475 62.80 57.53 -19.48
C ALA A 475 63.84 58.01 -18.46
N HIS A 476 64.38 57.11 -17.62
CA HIS A 476 65.46 57.45 -16.70
C HIS A 476 66.75 57.80 -17.42
N ILE A 477 67.18 57.01 -18.41
CA ILE A 477 68.38 57.29 -19.22
C ILE A 477 68.23 58.62 -19.97
N GLN A 478 67.07 58.86 -20.58
CA GLN A 478 66.78 60.12 -21.28
C GLN A 478 66.78 61.32 -20.32
N MET A 479 66.22 61.16 -19.11
CA MET A 479 66.25 62.18 -18.08
C MET A 479 67.69 62.51 -17.66
N GLU A 480 68.52 61.51 -17.33
CA GLU A 480 69.92 61.72 -16.94
C GLU A 480 70.69 62.42 -18.05
N PHE A 481 70.55 61.97 -19.31
CA PHE A 481 71.18 62.61 -20.45
C PHE A 481 70.77 64.08 -20.59
N CYS A 482 69.47 64.39 -20.52
CA CYS A 482 68.98 65.77 -20.59
C CYS A 482 69.46 66.62 -19.40
N VAL A 483 69.62 66.04 -18.21
CA VAL A 483 70.19 66.74 -17.04
C VAL A 483 71.66 67.06 -17.28
N GLU A 484 72.45 66.10 -17.79
CA GLU A 484 73.86 66.29 -18.12
C GLU A 484 74.09 67.31 -19.24
N THR A 485 73.17 67.39 -20.21
CA THR A 485 73.24 68.37 -21.31
C THR A 485 72.54 69.70 -21.02
N PHE A 486 72.01 69.90 -19.80
CA PHE A 486 71.22 71.08 -19.39
C PHE A 486 69.99 71.38 -20.29
N ASP A 487 69.34 70.33 -20.81
CA ASP A 487 68.13 70.43 -21.62
C ASP A 487 66.87 70.60 -20.73
N ALA A 488 66.01 71.55 -21.09
CA ALA A 488 64.74 71.80 -20.41
C ALA A 488 63.77 70.60 -20.44
N GLN A 489 63.93 69.66 -21.38
CA GLN A 489 63.13 68.44 -21.46
C GLN A 489 63.36 67.46 -20.30
N ALA A 490 64.42 67.62 -19.49
CA ALA A 490 64.67 66.80 -18.32
C ALA A 490 63.47 66.72 -17.34
N LYS A 491 62.74 67.84 -17.19
CA LYS A 491 61.54 67.89 -16.33
C LYS A 491 60.39 67.03 -16.86
N ALA A 492 60.18 67.01 -18.18
CA ALA A 492 59.14 66.21 -18.82
C ALA A 492 59.42 64.69 -18.67
N PHE A 493 60.67 64.26 -18.81
CA PHE A 493 61.04 62.87 -18.55
C PHE A 493 60.95 62.49 -17.07
N SER A 494 61.21 63.43 -16.15
CA SER A 494 60.97 63.23 -14.72
C SER A 494 59.49 63.03 -14.38
N GLU A 495 58.61 63.84 -14.97
CA GLU A 495 57.14 63.72 -14.81
C GLU A 495 56.63 62.41 -15.42
N LYS A 496 57.07 62.06 -16.64
CA LYS A 496 56.75 60.77 -17.28
C LYS A 496 57.21 59.59 -16.43
N LYS A 497 58.42 59.64 -15.86
CA LYS A 497 58.93 58.61 -14.96
C LYS A 497 58.06 58.43 -13.71
N LYS A 498 57.57 59.54 -13.11
CA LYS A 498 56.64 59.48 -11.97
C LYS A 498 55.31 58.83 -12.35
N GLU A 499 54.75 59.20 -13.51
CA GLU A 499 53.52 58.60 -14.02
C GLU A 499 53.69 57.09 -14.28
N LEU A 500 54.80 56.68 -14.88
CA LEU A 500 55.10 55.26 -15.09
C LEU A 500 55.25 54.48 -13.78
N TYR A 501 55.82 55.07 -12.71
CA TYR A 501 55.83 54.43 -11.39
C TYR A 501 54.42 54.26 -10.80
N HIS A 502 53.51 55.22 -11.02
CA HIS A 502 52.12 55.06 -10.60
C HIS A 502 51.42 53.92 -11.36
N ILE A 503 51.62 53.85 -12.68
CA ILE A 503 51.08 52.76 -13.52
C ILE A 503 51.65 51.41 -13.08
N ARG A 504 52.97 51.34 -12.83
CA ARG A 504 53.64 50.13 -12.34
C ARG A 504 53.03 49.65 -11.03
N SER A 505 52.88 50.54 -10.05
CA SER A 505 52.29 50.19 -8.75
C SER A 505 50.84 49.70 -8.89
N SER A 506 50.04 50.30 -9.79
CA SER A 506 48.69 49.82 -10.11
C SER A 506 48.70 48.42 -10.71
N LEU A 507 49.62 48.14 -11.66
CA LEU A 507 49.76 46.83 -12.28
C LEU A 507 50.23 45.76 -11.29
N GLU A 508 51.14 46.08 -10.37
CA GLU A 508 51.59 45.18 -9.30
C GLU A 508 50.41 44.80 -8.39
N ALA A 509 49.59 45.77 -7.98
CA ALA A 509 48.39 45.51 -7.17
C ALA A 509 47.35 44.65 -7.90
N GLU A 510 47.12 44.90 -9.20
CA GLU A 510 46.22 44.07 -10.01
C GLU A 510 46.75 42.63 -10.17
N LEU A 511 48.06 42.45 -10.34
CA LEU A 511 48.69 41.12 -10.43
C LEU A 511 48.58 40.33 -9.12
N GLU A 512 48.65 41.02 -7.98
CA GLU A 512 48.41 40.43 -6.66
C GLU A 512 46.97 39.92 -6.55
N ILE A 513 45.98 40.77 -6.87
CA ILE A 513 44.55 40.39 -6.90
C ILE A 513 44.30 39.21 -7.84
N LEU A 514 44.89 39.20 -9.04
CA LEU A 514 44.74 38.07 -9.96
C LEU A 514 45.34 36.78 -9.40
N THR A 515 46.46 36.88 -8.67
CA THR A 515 47.10 35.72 -8.04
C THR A 515 46.25 35.17 -6.90
N GLU A 516 45.65 36.04 -6.08
CA GLU A 516 44.70 35.65 -5.03
C GLU A 516 43.44 35.01 -5.61
N LYS A 517 42.89 35.56 -6.70
CA LYS A 517 41.72 34.96 -7.37
C LYS A 517 42.05 33.57 -7.92
N MET A 518 43.21 33.39 -8.53
CA MET A 518 43.64 32.07 -9.04
C MET A 518 43.81 31.05 -7.91
N SER A 519 44.39 31.43 -6.76
CA SER A 519 44.52 30.50 -5.63
C SER A 519 43.16 30.15 -5.01
N ALA A 520 42.24 31.12 -4.92
CA ALA A 520 40.88 30.90 -4.45
C ALA A 520 40.09 29.92 -5.35
N VAL A 521 40.25 30.01 -6.68
CA VAL A 521 39.64 29.08 -7.63
C VAL A 521 40.14 27.65 -7.42
N LEU A 522 41.44 27.45 -7.23
CA LEU A 522 42.01 26.12 -6.95
C LEU A 522 41.51 25.54 -5.63
N ALA A 523 41.41 26.36 -4.58
CA ALA A 523 40.88 25.91 -3.30
C ALA A 523 39.42 25.45 -3.38
N ARG A 524 38.59 26.12 -4.21
CA ARG A 524 37.19 25.74 -4.45
C ARG A 524 37.05 24.52 -5.36
N LEU A 525 38.01 24.28 -6.25
CA LEU A 525 38.02 23.17 -7.19
C LEU A 525 38.33 21.82 -6.50
N LEU A 526 39.23 21.82 -5.51
CA LEU A 526 39.74 20.61 -4.88
C LEU A 526 38.66 19.61 -4.38
N PRO A 527 37.59 20.03 -3.69
CA PRO A 527 36.52 19.10 -3.29
C PRO A 527 35.76 18.48 -4.48
N VAL A 528 35.65 19.19 -5.61
CA VAL A 528 34.99 18.71 -6.82
C VAL A 528 35.87 17.70 -7.54
N GLU A 529 37.18 17.93 -7.57
CA GLU A 529 38.16 17.01 -8.13
C GLU A 529 38.18 15.66 -7.39
N GLU A 530 38.27 15.70 -6.06
CA GLU A 530 38.21 14.50 -5.22
C GLU A 530 36.91 13.71 -5.46
N ALA A 531 35.77 14.42 -5.57
CA ALA A 531 34.48 13.82 -5.83
C ALA A 531 34.41 13.16 -7.23
N LEU A 532 34.96 13.80 -8.26
CA LEU A 532 34.98 13.26 -9.63
C LEU A 532 35.93 12.07 -9.77
N GLN A 533 37.10 12.11 -9.13
CA GLN A 533 38.03 10.97 -9.09
C GLN A 533 37.40 9.75 -8.40
N GLN A 534 36.68 9.95 -7.30
CA GLN A 534 35.94 8.88 -6.63
C GLN A 534 34.85 8.27 -7.53
N GLN A 535 34.29 9.05 -8.46
CA GLN A 535 33.33 8.57 -9.47
C GLN A 535 34.01 7.98 -10.72
N GLY A 536 35.35 7.91 -10.76
CA GLY A 536 36.11 7.36 -11.87
C GLY A 536 36.13 8.25 -13.12
N VAL A 537 35.96 9.57 -12.97
CA VAL A 537 36.06 10.52 -14.07
C VAL A 537 37.49 11.04 -14.17
N ASP A 538 38.20 10.65 -15.23
CA ASP A 538 39.52 11.19 -15.55
C ASP A 538 39.41 12.61 -16.13
N PHE A 539 40.22 13.55 -15.62
CA PHE A 539 40.29 14.91 -16.13
C PHE A 539 41.70 15.49 -16.04
N LEU A 540 41.99 16.51 -16.85
CA LEU A 540 43.25 17.26 -16.83
C LEU A 540 43.12 18.46 -15.89
N HIS A 541 44.10 18.62 -15.00
CA HIS A 541 44.08 19.70 -14.02
C HIS A 541 44.30 21.07 -14.70
N PRO A 542 43.54 22.14 -14.37
CA PRO A 542 43.61 23.43 -15.06
C PRO A 542 44.99 24.10 -15.11
N ILE A 543 45.86 23.81 -14.13
CA ILE A 543 47.27 24.25 -14.13
C ILE A 543 48.02 23.68 -15.32
N GLN A 544 47.91 22.36 -15.57
CA GLN A 544 48.65 21.68 -16.63
C GLN A 544 48.26 22.23 -18.00
N GLU A 545 46.96 22.43 -18.22
CA GLU A 545 46.46 23.01 -19.46
C GLU A 545 46.90 24.46 -19.67
N LEU A 546 46.91 25.28 -18.61
CA LEU A 546 47.42 26.64 -18.69
C LEU A 546 48.92 26.66 -19.03
N GLU A 547 49.70 25.75 -18.44
CA GLU A 547 51.12 25.59 -18.75
C GLU A 547 51.34 25.18 -20.21
N GLU A 548 50.59 24.20 -20.71
CA GLU A 548 50.61 23.80 -22.13
C GLU A 548 50.29 24.99 -23.06
N THR A 549 49.26 25.76 -22.69
CA THR A 549 48.85 26.96 -23.46
C THR A 549 49.95 28.02 -23.47
N ASN A 550 50.63 28.23 -22.34
CA ASN A 550 51.73 29.18 -22.22
C ASN A 550 52.96 28.73 -23.02
N VAL A 551 53.33 27.46 -22.96
CA VAL A 551 54.42 26.87 -23.76
C VAL A 551 54.11 27.03 -25.25
N HIS A 552 52.88 26.73 -25.67
CA HIS A 552 52.46 26.91 -27.06
C HIS A 552 52.51 28.38 -27.52
N ARG A 553 52.14 29.33 -26.64
CA ARG A 553 52.26 30.76 -26.91
C ARG A 553 53.73 31.19 -27.07
N MET A 554 54.61 30.70 -26.20
CA MET A 554 56.05 30.99 -26.28
C MET A 554 56.66 30.45 -27.58
N ALA A 555 56.30 29.22 -27.97
CA ALA A 555 56.74 28.64 -29.25
C ALA A 555 56.35 29.54 -30.42
N LYS A 556 55.09 29.99 -30.50
CA LYS A 556 54.63 30.91 -31.55
C LYS A 556 55.40 32.24 -31.56
N LEU A 557 55.70 32.82 -30.39
CA LEU A 557 56.46 34.05 -30.31
C LEU A 557 57.90 33.89 -30.81
N ILE A 558 58.51 32.74 -30.53
CA ILE A 558 59.85 32.39 -31.05
C ILE A 558 59.80 32.25 -32.57
N ASP A 559 58.82 31.52 -33.11
CA ASP A 559 58.63 31.35 -34.56
C ASP A 559 58.43 32.71 -35.26
N TYR A 560 57.65 33.61 -34.66
CA TYR A 560 57.46 34.97 -35.17
C TYR A 560 58.74 35.79 -35.12
N LYS A 561 59.50 35.70 -34.02
CA LYS A 561 60.76 36.40 -33.86
C LYS A 561 61.80 35.92 -34.88
N GLU A 562 61.88 34.61 -35.10
CA GLU A 562 62.73 34.01 -36.12
C GLU A 562 62.32 34.48 -37.53
N SER A 563 61.01 34.57 -37.81
CA SER A 563 60.50 35.11 -39.08
C SER A 563 60.88 36.60 -39.28
N LEU A 564 60.80 37.43 -38.24
CA LEU A 564 61.21 38.83 -38.28
C LEU A 564 62.72 38.99 -38.43
N GLU A 565 63.52 38.23 -37.67
CA GLU A 565 64.98 38.23 -37.77
C GLU A 565 65.43 37.78 -39.18
N ASN A 566 64.77 36.78 -39.77
CA ASN A 566 65.01 36.38 -41.16
C ASN A 566 64.63 37.49 -42.16
N MET A 567 63.53 38.22 -41.92
CA MET A 567 63.14 39.35 -42.77
C MET A 567 64.14 40.51 -42.66
N GLU A 568 64.56 40.86 -41.46
CA GLU A 568 65.62 41.87 -41.23
C GLU A 568 66.94 41.42 -41.86
N GLU A 569 67.32 40.15 -41.75
CA GLU A 569 68.53 39.62 -42.38
C GLU A 569 68.46 39.69 -43.91
N THR A 570 67.28 39.45 -44.51
CA THR A 570 67.08 39.67 -45.95
C THR A 570 67.21 41.15 -46.35
N LEU A 571 66.63 42.07 -45.58
CA LEU A 571 66.74 43.51 -45.83
C LEU A 571 68.19 44.01 -45.67
N ILE A 572 68.89 43.57 -44.62
CA ILE A 572 70.30 43.90 -44.38
C ILE A 572 71.18 43.32 -45.49
N ARG A 573 70.85 42.12 -46.01
CA ARG A 573 71.56 41.51 -47.13
C ARG A 573 71.36 42.31 -48.42
N GLU A 574 70.15 42.78 -48.69
CA GLU A 574 69.84 43.65 -49.82
C GLU A 574 70.54 45.01 -49.70
N GLU A 575 70.53 45.62 -48.53
CA GLU A 575 71.22 46.89 -48.24
C GLU A 575 72.75 46.75 -48.38
N ARG A 576 73.33 45.65 -47.88
CA ARG A 576 74.76 45.34 -48.08
C ARG A 576 75.11 45.10 -49.55
N LEU A 577 74.21 44.50 -50.33
CA LEU A 577 74.39 44.34 -51.78
C LEU A 577 74.28 45.68 -52.51
N ALA A 578 73.38 46.57 -52.07
CA ALA A 578 73.28 47.94 -52.58
C ALA A 578 74.55 48.76 -52.29
N ILE A 579 75.04 48.74 -51.04
CA ILE A 579 76.29 49.40 -50.65
C ILE A 579 77.49 48.84 -51.43
N ARG A 580 77.55 47.52 -51.69
CA ARG A 580 78.60 46.93 -52.55
C ARG A 580 78.50 47.38 -54.01
N ARG A 581 77.29 47.54 -54.57
CA ARG A 581 77.10 48.07 -55.92
C ARG A 581 77.56 49.53 -56.00
N ASP A 582 77.23 50.34 -55.01
CA ASP A 582 77.65 51.75 -54.94
C ASP A 582 79.18 51.90 -54.74
N TYR A 583 79.79 51.01 -53.95
CA TYR A 583 81.24 50.98 -53.77
C TYR A 583 82.00 50.49 -55.02
N ALA A 584 81.43 49.55 -55.77
CA ALA A 584 81.96 49.13 -57.08
C ALA A 584 81.84 50.22 -58.15
N ALA A 585 80.81 51.07 -58.06
CA ALA A 585 80.67 52.25 -58.92
C ALA A 585 81.70 53.34 -58.57
N HIS A 586 82.11 53.48 -57.29
CA HIS A 586 83.10 54.47 -56.86
C HIS A 586 84.57 54.08 -57.08
N THR A 587 84.88 52.79 -57.23
CA THR A 587 86.27 52.29 -57.44
C THR A 587 86.70 52.20 -58.92
N ARG A 588 85.82 52.57 -59.86
CA ARG A 588 86.18 52.81 -61.27
C ARG A 588 85.86 54.26 -61.66
N SER A 589 86.88 55.09 -61.81
CA SER A 589 86.77 56.34 -62.60
C SER A 589 88.14 56.82 -63.07
N PRO A 590 88.27 57.53 -64.21
CA PRO A 590 87.34 58.60 -64.63
C PRO A 590 86.92 58.61 -66.11
N ALA A 591 85.68 59.05 -66.39
CA ALA A 591 85.37 59.98 -67.49
C ALA A 591 83.88 60.41 -67.52
N ARG A 592 83.64 61.66 -67.10
CA ARG A 592 82.76 62.71 -67.69
C ARG A 592 81.35 62.35 -68.21
N GLY A 593 80.35 62.97 -67.59
CA GLY A 593 79.29 63.67 -68.35
C GLY A 593 77.83 63.44 -67.93
N THR A 594 77.21 64.52 -67.44
CA THR A 594 75.77 64.88 -67.48
C THR A 594 74.79 64.32 -66.43
N SER A 595 74.11 65.26 -65.78
CA SER A 595 72.94 65.18 -64.90
C SER A 595 71.67 65.59 -65.68
N PRO A 596 70.44 65.69 -65.09
CA PRO A 596 69.85 65.05 -63.90
C PRO A 596 68.44 64.42 -64.17
N SER A 597 67.92 63.58 -63.25
CA SER A 597 66.51 63.64 -62.83
C SER A 597 66.19 62.66 -61.69
N THR A 598 65.63 63.19 -60.60
CA THR A 598 64.95 62.50 -59.49
C THR A 598 63.69 61.75 -59.97
N PRO A 599 63.26 60.66 -59.31
CA PRO A 599 62.13 60.79 -58.38
C PRO A 599 62.19 59.90 -57.12
N LEU A 600 61.21 60.16 -56.24
CA LEU A 600 60.98 59.71 -54.86
C LEU A 600 60.88 58.19 -54.61
N PRO A 601 61.10 57.74 -53.34
CA PRO A 601 60.95 56.33 -52.94
C PRO A 601 59.48 55.96 -52.68
N GLN A 602 59.04 54.82 -53.25
CA GLN A 602 57.75 54.22 -52.99
C GLN A 602 57.82 53.20 -51.84
N VAL A 603 56.81 53.32 -50.98
CA VAL A 603 56.46 52.50 -49.83
C VAL A 603 56.09 51.08 -50.25
N LEU A 604 56.71 50.07 -49.65
CA LEU A 604 56.22 48.69 -49.68
C LEU A 604 55.04 48.55 -48.70
N GLN A 605 53.84 48.40 -49.26
CA GLN A 605 52.65 47.98 -48.52
C GLN A 605 52.49 46.46 -48.66
N PHE A 606 52.58 45.73 -47.55
CA PHE A 606 51.99 44.40 -47.42
C PHE A 606 50.52 44.58 -47.00
N ASN A 607 49.59 44.00 -47.75
CA ASN A 607 48.24 43.67 -47.30
C ASN A 607 47.80 42.37 -47.98
N THR A 608 47.67 41.30 -47.21
CA THR A 608 46.79 40.16 -47.49
C THR A 608 45.36 40.54 -47.08
N PRO A 609 44.35 39.93 -47.73
CA PRO A 609 43.50 39.05 -46.93
C PRO A 609 43.19 37.73 -47.66
N LEU A 610 43.23 36.64 -46.90
CA LEU A 610 42.72 35.33 -47.29
C LEU A 610 41.55 34.99 -46.35
N ASN A 611 40.35 34.96 -46.93
CA ASN A 611 39.18 34.25 -46.41
C ASN A 611 38.71 33.36 -47.58
N PRO A 612 38.38 32.08 -47.34
CA PRO A 612 36.97 31.77 -47.09
C PRO A 612 36.72 30.60 -46.10
N GLN A 613 35.64 30.70 -45.32
CA GLN A 613 34.85 29.57 -44.79
C GLN A 613 33.82 29.10 -45.85
N PRO A 614 32.94 28.09 -45.60
CA PRO A 614 33.19 26.70 -45.21
C PRO A 614 32.42 25.72 -46.15
N ALA A 615 32.71 24.42 -46.13
CA ALA A 615 31.84 23.43 -46.80
C ALA A 615 31.59 22.20 -45.91
N ALA A 616 30.29 21.95 -45.76
CA ALA A 616 29.61 20.92 -45.00
C ALA A 616 30.17 19.49 -45.14
N ILE A 617 30.23 18.78 -44.00
CA ILE A 617 30.21 17.33 -43.94
C ILE A 617 28.82 16.93 -43.43
N ALA A 618 28.00 16.39 -44.33
CA ALA A 618 26.79 15.66 -43.99
C ALA A 618 27.12 14.17 -43.94
N TYR A 619 26.93 13.54 -42.78
CA TYR A 619 26.82 12.08 -42.66
C TYR A 619 25.34 11.75 -42.45
N ALA A 620 24.73 11.17 -43.49
CA ALA A 620 23.44 10.51 -43.42
C ALA A 620 23.65 8.99 -43.34
N ALA A 621 22.78 8.35 -42.58
CA ALA A 621 22.72 6.94 -42.24
C ALA A 621 22.60 5.98 -43.45
N ALA A 622 23.06 4.73 -43.28
CA ALA A 622 22.29 3.51 -43.54
C ALA A 622 23.15 2.24 -43.39
N THR A 623 22.76 1.36 -42.48
CA THR A 623 22.98 -0.10 -42.50
C THR A 623 21.60 -0.76 -42.24
N PRO A 624 21.44 -2.08 -42.44
CA PRO A 624 21.05 -2.77 -43.68
C PRO A 624 19.58 -3.28 -43.65
N PRO A 625 19.06 -3.85 -44.77
CA PRO A 625 17.72 -4.41 -44.86
C PRO A 625 17.57 -5.80 -44.20
N PRO A 626 16.31 -6.28 -44.00
CA PRO A 626 15.98 -7.44 -43.18
C PRO A 626 15.88 -8.74 -43.99
N HIS A 627 16.19 -9.87 -43.35
CA HIS A 627 15.72 -11.19 -43.75
C HIS A 627 15.04 -11.89 -42.57
N SER A 628 13.71 -12.02 -42.65
CA SER A 628 12.96 -13.18 -42.11
C SER A 628 12.91 -14.25 -43.22
N PRO A 629 12.86 -15.56 -42.90
CA PRO A 629 11.59 -16.25 -42.63
C PRO A 629 11.72 -17.34 -41.52
N ALA A 630 10.77 -17.42 -40.58
CA ALA A 630 9.57 -18.29 -40.58
C ALA A 630 9.82 -19.73 -40.03
N PRO A 631 8.79 -20.36 -39.42
CA PRO A 631 8.88 -21.28 -38.27
C PRO A 631 8.84 -22.77 -38.75
N PRO A 632 8.53 -23.82 -37.93
CA PRO A 632 7.17 -24.04 -37.40
C PRO A 632 7.03 -24.97 -36.14
N ILE A 633 5.76 -25.16 -35.74
CA ILE A 633 5.13 -26.38 -35.13
C ILE A 633 5.11 -26.53 -33.60
N SER A 634 3.95 -26.19 -33.02
CA SER A 634 3.34 -26.91 -31.89
C SER A 634 2.82 -28.29 -32.33
N PRO A 635 2.68 -29.24 -31.39
CA PRO A 635 1.30 -29.66 -31.12
C PRO A 635 1.01 -29.94 -29.64
N ALA A 636 -0.28 -29.90 -29.33
CA ALA A 636 -0.90 -30.10 -28.02
C ALA A 636 -1.24 -31.61 -27.76
N PRO A 637 -2.17 -31.95 -26.84
CA PRO A 637 -1.98 -32.78 -25.65
C PRO A 637 -2.53 -34.23 -25.81
N PRO A 638 -2.54 -35.04 -24.73
CA PRO A 638 -3.80 -35.72 -24.32
C PRO A 638 -3.96 -35.83 -22.78
N VAL A 639 -5.16 -35.69 -22.17
CA VAL A 639 -6.31 -36.61 -22.02
C VAL A 639 -6.08 -37.80 -21.06
N SER A 640 -6.90 -37.85 -20.01
CA SER A 640 -7.09 -38.90 -18.98
C SER A 640 -7.73 -40.20 -19.52
N PRO A 641 -7.74 -41.29 -18.72
CA PRO A 641 -9.02 -41.98 -18.50
C PRO A 641 -9.25 -42.61 -17.11
N HIS A 642 -10.49 -43.04 -16.90
CA HIS A 642 -11.16 -43.60 -15.72
C HIS A 642 -10.88 -45.08 -15.35
N SER A 643 -11.22 -45.40 -14.09
CA SER A 643 -11.90 -46.62 -13.56
C SER A 643 -11.09 -47.82 -13.06
N GLY A 644 -11.45 -48.30 -11.85
CA GLY A 644 -11.12 -49.62 -11.31
C GLY A 644 -11.19 -49.75 -9.78
N THR A 645 -12.34 -50.11 -9.20
CA THR A 645 -12.47 -50.95 -7.98
C THR A 645 -12.48 -52.43 -8.42
N PRO A 646 -12.34 -53.51 -7.58
CA PRO A 646 -12.67 -53.63 -6.15
C PRO A 646 -11.79 -54.59 -5.28
N ARG A 647 -12.23 -54.77 -4.01
CA ARG A 647 -12.18 -55.98 -3.12
C ARG A 647 -11.13 -56.10 -1.98
N LYS A 648 -11.74 -56.21 -0.78
CA LYS A 648 -11.62 -57.22 0.31
C LYS A 648 -10.49 -57.15 1.35
N ALA A 649 -10.99 -57.03 2.59
CA ALA A 649 -10.68 -57.79 3.81
C ALA A 649 -9.32 -57.56 4.49
N THR A 650 -9.34 -57.01 5.72
CA THR A 650 -9.14 -57.76 6.99
C THR A 650 -9.18 -56.79 8.19
N SER A 651 -10.15 -56.97 9.08
CA SER A 651 -10.01 -56.81 10.54
C SER A 651 -9.16 -57.99 11.07
N PRO A 652 -8.46 -57.93 12.24
CA PRO A 652 -8.97 -57.61 13.60
C PRO A 652 -8.02 -56.62 14.34
N SER A 653 -8.22 -56.13 15.57
CA SER A 653 -8.56 -56.83 16.80
C SER A 653 -8.99 -55.87 17.91
N VAL A 654 -9.94 -56.38 18.67
CA VAL A 654 -10.46 -55.97 19.98
C VAL A 654 -9.35 -55.76 21.01
N GLY A 655 -9.43 -54.64 21.73
CA GLY A 655 -8.70 -54.40 22.99
C GLY A 655 -9.68 -53.88 24.04
N ILE A 656 -10.38 -54.80 24.69
CA ILE A 656 -11.20 -54.54 25.88
C ILE A 656 -10.24 -54.45 27.07
N SER A 657 -10.18 -53.29 27.72
CA SER A 657 -9.61 -53.15 29.06
C SER A 657 -10.70 -52.69 30.02
N ALA A 658 -11.01 -53.60 30.95
CA ALA A 658 -11.90 -53.42 32.07
C ALA A 658 -11.27 -52.52 33.14
N ALA A 659 -12.06 -51.63 33.76
CA ALA A 659 -11.78 -51.15 35.10
C ALA A 659 -13.05 -50.63 35.81
N ARG A 660 -13.47 -51.42 36.81
CA ARG A 660 -13.94 -51.04 38.16
C ARG A 660 -15.16 -50.12 38.34
N ARG A 661 -16.24 -50.76 38.84
CA ARG A 661 -17.18 -50.20 39.83
C ARG A 661 -16.44 -49.68 41.07
N PRO A 662 -17.07 -48.73 41.80
CA PRO A 662 -17.46 -49.04 43.17
C PRO A 662 -18.92 -48.70 43.49
N THR A 663 -19.44 -49.48 44.42
CA THR A 663 -20.77 -49.49 45.06
C THR A 663 -20.97 -48.34 46.06
N PRO A 664 -22.21 -48.15 46.57
CA PRO A 664 -22.71 -46.87 47.06
C PRO A 664 -22.49 -46.64 48.55
N GLY A 665 -22.48 -45.38 48.95
CA GLY A 665 -22.53 -44.94 50.35
C GLY A 665 -23.60 -43.88 50.56
N THR A 666 -24.68 -44.26 51.25
CA THR A 666 -25.51 -43.37 52.09
C THR A 666 -24.82 -43.30 53.47
N PRO A 667 -24.90 -42.21 54.24
CA PRO A 667 -26.14 -41.82 54.93
C PRO A 667 -26.33 -40.30 55.13
N GLY A 668 -27.53 -39.87 55.54
CA GLY A 668 -27.69 -38.51 56.11
C GLY A 668 -29.06 -37.89 55.98
N SER A 669 -29.98 -38.35 56.83
CA SER A 669 -31.15 -37.66 57.37
C SER A 669 -31.08 -36.12 57.45
N GLY A 670 -32.18 -35.45 57.14
CA GLY A 670 -32.55 -34.20 57.82
C GLY A 670 -33.32 -33.15 57.02
N LEU A 671 -34.58 -32.95 57.43
CA LEU A 671 -35.33 -31.67 57.45
C LEU A 671 -36.11 -31.23 56.19
N LEU A 672 -37.41 -31.52 56.27
CA LEU A 672 -38.53 -30.76 55.69
C LEU A 672 -38.46 -29.26 56.07
N PRO A 673 -39.07 -28.39 55.25
CA PRO A 673 -40.14 -27.58 55.84
C PRO A 673 -41.38 -27.43 54.95
N LYS A 674 -42.52 -27.68 55.62
CA LYS A 674 -43.78 -26.92 55.65
C LYS A 674 -44.31 -26.32 54.32
N VAL A 675 -45.33 -27.03 53.85
CA VAL A 675 -46.55 -26.50 53.21
C VAL A 675 -47.08 -25.28 53.98
N VAL A 676 -47.31 -24.18 53.26
CA VAL A 676 -48.26 -23.13 53.63
C VAL A 676 -49.38 -23.21 52.61
N THR A 677 -50.57 -23.57 53.10
CA THR A 677 -51.84 -23.56 52.40
C THR A 677 -52.35 -22.12 52.23
N VAL A 678 -53.00 -21.86 51.11
CA VAL A 678 -54.19 -21.00 51.02
C VAL A 678 -55.38 -21.91 50.93
#